data_AF-A0A7R9IWW3-F1
#
_entry.id   AF-A0A7R9IWW3-F1
#
_cell.length_a   1.000
_cell.length_b   1.000
_cell.length_c   1.000
_cell.angle_alpha   90.00
_cell.angle_beta   90.00
_cell.angle_gamma   90.00
#
_symmetry.space_group_name_H-M   'P 1'
#
loop_
_entity.id
_entity.type
_entity.pdbx_description
1 polymer ?
#
loop_
_entity_poly.entity_id
_entity_poly.type
_entity_poly.pdbx_seq_one_letter_code
_entity_poly.pdbx_strand_id
1 'polypeptide(L)'
;MTGGDRDGVNVSLLVPLVRKAELSRSEVQILIDLLLNKQQGPNDEHSEWYEGRQDPVVKLKKQLAEKEKALAEEQEAAQAVQSKLRELRSELNSERSRLTQMCRQLEEGLAAKTSEVQTLITRLQLATEAASAEKQALVQQGQQLQSKYNEEHILLCQLQEKDQTQGVFQQEILAQRQQLELHIARLSEAEGAYKAQVGQLQAQLHEQLNVNASLAVQLRDAQLERDGITQQLAHLQEVAVRAEEITRQLEESNHARSEVEHQLTALQHHDYEKTKEIQAERLRLGSDLEQLQVQVQRLREDNEHLTHQVSSLSGLEDEVSQLREENESLAAQVTAVTERPAAEGRENGDLNYPEEDKAAFINHDTVVKQKDSLIESLTSELNIHKTETSKLSEELEVQREKNNALRTKNWKAMEALSTTEKSLETKVKQIEKLVSEATERVRLEEQTITKTLLQRIFPEVIVEDVKTFDQWLEIFESRACILLSDLKSRLVQVDNTALEAENAKLEALVAHYKTIIEETEGMLNRLQNHVEKEEARWKQLLEVKETELQTIREEKERLEGSHEGFAHQTWGAAQEVVMKGLYEEGTQDVVTQATCEVCGVEFAYSCIEKSLPHIVTEMQSQLKALEGKLRTEEGEKQELAAKYESLSQCWNEQQDKLGRGQDLLATLERVQEERNRLSADLQAEHERSESLSKEVTELRSVLQDVEQLDKSVTQNHSSSVNGPASEPSITEISSQAATKGHRLTVEMGHTDSQIP
;
A
#
# COMPACT_ATOMS: atom_id res chain seq x y z
N MET A 1 -33.44 151.35 31.31
CA MET A 1 -32.61 151.79 32.45
C MET A 1 -31.99 153.13 32.06
N THR A 2 -31.76 154.05 33.01
CA THR A 2 -30.89 155.27 32.93
C THR A 2 -30.88 156.07 31.61
N GLY A 3 -31.27 157.34 31.53
CA GLY A 3 -31.57 158.34 32.57
C GLY A 3 -30.95 159.70 32.19
N GLY A 4 -31.34 160.79 32.84
CA GLY A 4 -30.68 162.10 32.69
C GLY A 4 -31.62 163.29 32.59
N ASP A 5 -31.95 163.87 33.74
CA ASP A 5 -32.45 165.25 33.80
C ASP A 5 -31.41 166.22 33.24
N ARG A 6 -31.87 167.30 32.61
CA ARG A 6 -31.07 168.50 32.33
C ARG A 6 -31.91 169.74 32.60
N ASP A 7 -31.60 170.44 33.69
CA ASP A 7 -32.20 171.73 34.02
C ASP A 7 -31.92 172.77 32.92
N GLY A 8 -32.92 172.97 32.06
CA GLY A 8 -32.88 173.98 31.00
C GLY A 8 -33.05 175.39 31.57
N VAL A 9 -31.92 176.05 31.88
CA VAL A 9 -31.90 177.46 32.32
C VAL A 9 -32.75 178.31 31.37
N ASN A 10 -33.80 178.94 31.92
CA ASN A 10 -34.83 179.59 31.12
C ASN A 10 -34.25 180.75 30.27
N VAL A 11 -34.33 180.62 28.95
CA VAL A 11 -33.78 181.56 27.96
C VAL A 11 -34.25 183.01 28.18
N SER A 12 -35.44 183.21 28.75
CA SER A 12 -35.97 184.55 29.09
C SER A 12 -35.15 185.30 30.15
N LEU A 13 -34.35 184.61 30.97
CA LEU A 13 -33.40 185.22 31.91
C LEU A 13 -32.03 185.50 31.27
N LEU A 14 -31.62 184.69 30.29
CA LEU A 14 -30.34 184.85 29.59
C LEU A 14 -30.35 186.05 28.62
N VAL A 15 -31.44 186.27 27.89
CA VAL A 15 -31.52 187.37 26.90
C VAL A 15 -31.31 188.77 27.52
N PRO A 16 -31.92 189.12 28.67
CA PRO A 16 -31.63 190.38 29.38
C PRO A 16 -30.19 190.50 29.90
N LEU A 17 -29.58 189.38 30.33
CA LEU A 17 -28.20 189.37 30.81
C LEU A 17 -27.21 189.59 29.66
N VAL A 18 -27.37 188.89 28.53
CA VAL A 18 -26.55 189.08 27.33
C VAL A 18 -26.73 190.49 26.75
N ARG A 19 -27.94 191.07 26.79
CA ARG A 19 -28.17 192.48 26.41
C ARG A 19 -27.54 193.53 27.34
N LYS A 20 -27.12 193.15 28.55
CA LYS A 20 -26.45 194.03 29.53
C LYS A 20 -24.96 193.73 29.69
N ALA A 21 -24.45 192.69 29.06
CA ALA A 21 -23.03 192.37 29.08
C ALA A 21 -22.29 193.29 28.10
N GLU A 22 -21.33 194.07 28.60
CA GLU A 22 -20.41 194.88 27.77
C GLU A 22 -19.35 193.98 27.13
N LEU A 23 -19.80 193.07 26.27
CA LEU A 23 -18.94 192.13 25.54
C LEU A 23 -18.00 192.91 24.59
N SER A 24 -16.70 192.64 24.67
CA SER A 24 -15.73 193.21 23.74
C SER A 24 -15.99 192.73 22.31
N ARG A 25 -15.51 193.48 21.31
CA ARG A 25 -15.65 193.09 19.89
C ARG A 25 -15.05 191.71 19.61
N SER A 26 -14.00 191.32 20.33
CA SER A 26 -13.41 189.98 20.34
C SER A 26 -14.36 188.91 20.86
N GLU A 27 -15.03 189.14 21.99
CA GLU A 27 -16.00 188.19 22.56
C GLU A 27 -17.27 188.08 21.71
N VAL A 28 -17.73 189.19 21.13
CA VAL A 28 -18.84 189.18 20.16
C VAL A 28 -18.47 188.38 18.92
N GLN A 29 -17.24 188.53 18.39
CA GLN A 29 -16.78 187.72 17.25
C GLN A 29 -16.65 186.24 17.63
N ILE A 30 -16.04 185.92 18.77
CA ILE A 30 -15.95 184.53 19.28
C ILE A 30 -17.33 183.91 19.47
N LEU A 31 -18.33 184.67 19.94
CA LEU A 31 -19.70 184.21 20.08
C LEU A 31 -20.37 184.01 18.71
N ILE A 32 -20.14 184.89 17.74
CA ILE A 32 -20.59 184.72 16.34
C ILE A 32 -19.96 183.47 15.72
N ASP A 33 -18.66 183.26 15.89
CA ASP A 33 -17.93 182.12 15.34
C ASP A 33 -18.35 180.79 16.01
N LEU A 34 -18.67 180.81 17.31
CA LEU A 34 -19.26 179.68 18.03
C LEU A 34 -20.70 179.38 17.61
N LEU A 35 -21.50 180.40 17.34
CA LEU A 35 -22.88 180.23 16.87
C LEU A 35 -22.93 179.77 15.40
N LEU A 36 -22.03 180.25 14.54
CA LEU A 36 -21.85 179.77 13.18
C LEU A 36 -21.32 178.33 13.15
N ASN A 37 -20.30 178.00 13.95
CA ASN A 37 -19.86 176.59 14.11
C ASN A 37 -20.96 175.70 14.70
N LYS A 38 -21.88 176.22 15.53
CA LYS A 38 -23.06 175.46 15.96
C LYS A 38 -24.18 175.36 14.91
N GLN A 39 -24.24 176.26 13.93
CA GLN A 39 -25.13 176.13 12.76
C GLN A 39 -24.54 175.26 11.64
N GLN A 40 -23.22 175.03 11.64
CA GLN A 40 -22.52 174.24 10.62
C GLN A 40 -21.95 172.90 11.15
N GLY A 41 -22.03 172.66 12.46
CA GLY A 41 -21.69 171.38 13.07
C GLY A 41 -22.75 170.30 12.77
N PRO A 42 -22.34 169.03 12.55
CA PRO A 42 -23.25 167.95 12.15
C PRO A 42 -24.07 167.42 13.34
N ASN A 43 -25.06 168.21 13.79
CA ASN A 43 -26.12 167.74 14.69
C ASN A 43 -27.32 167.27 13.84
N ASP A 44 -27.46 165.95 13.66
CA ASP A 44 -28.52 165.33 12.83
C ASP A 44 -29.96 165.62 13.30
N GLU A 45 -30.13 166.15 14.52
CA GLU A 45 -31.41 166.56 15.12
C GLU A 45 -32.14 167.69 14.36
N HIS A 46 -31.53 168.25 13.31
CA HIS A 46 -32.17 169.21 12.39
C HIS A 46 -32.42 168.65 10.97
N SER A 47 -31.96 167.42 10.66
CA SER A 47 -32.24 166.74 9.38
C SER A 47 -33.71 166.32 9.26
N GLU A 48 -34.38 165.96 10.36
CA GLU A 48 -35.78 165.49 10.36
C GLU A 48 -36.81 166.54 9.92
N TRP A 49 -36.48 167.83 9.93
CA TRP A 49 -37.40 168.90 9.49
C TRP A 49 -37.50 169.06 7.97
N TYR A 50 -36.65 168.37 7.19
CA TYR A 50 -36.69 168.40 5.72
C TYR A 50 -37.23 167.10 5.08
N GLU A 51 -37.44 166.02 5.84
CA GLU A 51 -38.32 164.91 5.40
C GLU A 51 -39.79 165.33 5.47
N GLY A 52 -40.33 165.83 4.35
CA GLY A 52 -41.70 166.34 4.28
C GLY A 52 -42.78 165.30 4.61
N ARG A 53 -43.36 165.39 5.82
CA ARG A 53 -44.63 164.76 6.26
C ARG A 53 -44.85 163.31 5.80
N GLN A 54 -43.92 162.39 6.11
CA GLN A 54 -44.35 161.00 6.31
C GLN A 54 -44.96 160.88 7.71
N ASP A 55 -46.29 160.91 7.75
CA ASP A 55 -47.10 160.59 8.93
C ASP A 55 -46.55 159.32 9.62
N PRO A 56 -46.35 159.30 10.96
CA PRO A 56 -45.91 158.10 11.67
C PRO A 56 -46.79 156.87 11.39
N VAL A 57 -48.08 157.05 11.08
CA VAL A 57 -48.98 155.97 10.63
C VAL A 57 -48.50 155.33 9.32
N VAL A 58 -47.88 156.08 8.41
CA VAL A 58 -47.30 155.56 7.15
C VAL A 58 -45.99 154.81 7.42
N LYS A 59 -45.09 155.35 8.26
CA LYS A 59 -43.87 154.63 8.65
C LYS A 59 -44.22 153.32 9.39
N LEU A 60 -45.22 153.33 10.28
CA LEU A 60 -45.75 152.13 10.94
C LEU A 60 -46.43 151.14 9.98
N LYS A 61 -47.23 151.60 9.00
CA LYS A 61 -47.84 150.73 7.98
C LYS A 61 -46.78 150.06 7.09
N LYS A 62 -45.72 150.77 6.73
CA LYS A 62 -44.59 150.19 5.99
C LYS A 62 -43.88 149.12 6.83
N GLN A 63 -43.56 149.41 8.09
CA GLN A 63 -42.96 148.44 9.00
C GLN A 63 -43.85 147.22 9.25
N LEU A 64 -45.17 147.41 9.33
CA LEU A 64 -46.13 146.30 9.44
C LEU A 64 -46.09 145.44 8.18
N ALA A 65 -46.19 146.02 6.98
CA ALA A 65 -46.11 145.27 5.72
C ALA A 65 -44.76 144.55 5.53
N GLU A 66 -43.65 145.15 5.98
CA GLU A 66 -42.32 144.52 6.00
C GLU A 66 -42.25 143.35 6.98
N LYS A 67 -42.95 143.44 8.14
CA LYS A 67 -43.06 142.34 9.11
C LYS A 67 -44.03 141.25 8.69
N GLU A 68 -45.15 141.59 8.04
CA GLU A 68 -46.09 140.64 7.43
C GLU A 68 -45.41 139.87 6.29
N LYS A 69 -44.64 140.58 5.44
CA LYS A 69 -43.82 139.94 4.41
C LYS A 69 -42.78 139.00 5.02
N ALA A 70 -41.99 139.46 6.00
CA ALA A 70 -40.99 138.60 6.64
C ALA A 70 -41.62 137.39 7.36
N LEU A 71 -42.82 137.54 7.92
CA LEU A 71 -43.58 136.45 8.50
C LEU A 71 -44.08 135.45 7.44
N ALA A 72 -44.47 135.92 6.26
CA ALA A 72 -44.82 135.06 5.13
C ALA A 72 -43.61 134.30 4.59
N GLU A 73 -42.47 134.97 4.39
CA GLU A 73 -41.20 134.35 3.99
C GLU A 73 -40.74 133.28 5.01
N GLU A 74 -40.86 133.56 6.31
CA GLU A 74 -40.57 132.58 7.39
C GLU A 74 -41.59 131.43 7.43
N GLN A 75 -42.87 131.68 7.13
CA GLN A 75 -43.90 130.63 7.02
C GLN A 75 -43.68 129.72 5.80
N GLU A 76 -43.24 130.26 4.67
CA GLU A 76 -42.85 129.48 3.48
C GLU A 76 -41.57 128.67 3.76
N ALA A 77 -40.57 129.27 4.39
CA ALA A 77 -39.36 128.58 4.82
C ALA A 77 -39.66 127.44 5.81
N ALA A 78 -40.53 127.67 6.80
CA ALA A 78 -40.97 126.65 7.74
C ALA A 78 -41.75 125.52 7.05
N GLN A 79 -42.58 125.83 6.04
CA GLN A 79 -43.27 124.83 5.23
C GLN A 79 -42.29 124.00 4.38
N ALA A 80 -41.27 124.62 3.79
CA ALA A 80 -40.21 123.94 3.03
C ALA A 80 -39.32 123.03 3.93
N VAL A 81 -39.02 123.46 5.15
CA VAL A 81 -38.36 122.62 6.15
C VAL A 81 -39.26 121.45 6.55
N GLN A 82 -40.58 121.67 6.73
CA GLN A 82 -41.52 120.59 7.04
C GLN A 82 -41.72 119.60 5.87
N SER A 83 -41.69 120.03 4.61
CA SER A 83 -41.73 119.12 3.46
C SER A 83 -40.46 118.29 3.35
N LYS A 84 -39.27 118.91 3.40
CA LYS A 84 -38.01 118.16 3.36
C LYS A 84 -37.84 117.21 4.56
N LEU A 85 -38.34 117.57 5.74
CA LEU A 85 -38.37 116.69 6.91
C LEU A 85 -39.37 115.52 6.75
N ARG A 86 -40.49 115.72 6.03
CA ARG A 86 -41.42 114.64 5.66
C ARG A 86 -40.81 113.71 4.62
N GLU A 87 -40.09 114.25 3.63
CA GLU A 87 -39.32 113.47 2.65
C GLU A 87 -38.24 112.63 3.33
N LEU A 88 -37.38 113.24 4.16
CA LEU A 88 -36.32 112.53 4.90
C LEU A 88 -36.89 111.42 5.81
N ARG A 89 -38.07 111.61 6.41
CA ARG A 89 -38.78 110.54 7.15
C ARG A 89 -39.27 109.42 6.24
N SER A 90 -39.71 109.73 5.02
CA SER A 90 -40.11 108.74 4.02
C SER A 90 -38.92 107.95 3.50
N GLU A 91 -37.84 108.65 3.11
CA GLU A 91 -36.56 108.10 2.68
C GLU A 91 -35.96 107.15 3.76
N LEU A 92 -35.89 107.62 5.01
CA LEU A 92 -35.42 106.82 6.16
C LEU A 92 -36.29 105.58 6.41
N ASN A 93 -37.61 105.69 6.28
CA ASN A 93 -38.51 104.54 6.43
C ASN A 93 -38.37 103.53 5.27
N SER A 94 -38.19 103.99 4.02
CA SER A 94 -37.94 103.10 2.88
C SER A 94 -36.58 102.39 3.00
N GLU A 95 -35.54 103.09 3.44
CA GLU A 95 -34.22 102.49 3.67
C GLU A 95 -34.23 101.53 4.86
N ARG A 96 -34.92 101.86 5.95
CA ARG A 96 -35.12 100.92 7.06
C ARG A 96 -35.84 99.66 6.61
N SER A 97 -36.86 99.78 5.76
CA SER A 97 -37.56 98.63 5.17
C SER A 97 -36.63 97.79 4.29
N ARG A 98 -35.87 98.43 3.39
CA ARG A 98 -34.88 97.79 2.50
C ARG A 98 -33.79 97.04 3.28
N LEU A 99 -33.24 97.66 4.32
CA LEU A 99 -32.26 97.04 5.22
C LEU A 99 -32.87 95.86 5.98
N THR A 100 -34.11 95.98 6.47
CA THR A 100 -34.80 94.88 7.17
C THR A 100 -35.03 93.68 6.24
N GLN A 101 -35.43 93.95 4.99
CA GLN A 101 -35.57 92.92 3.95
C GLN A 101 -34.22 92.26 3.61
N MET A 102 -33.15 93.06 3.49
CA MET A 102 -31.82 92.54 3.18
C MET A 102 -31.23 91.70 4.32
N CYS A 103 -31.40 92.13 5.58
CA CYS A 103 -31.04 91.32 6.75
C CYS A 103 -31.79 89.99 6.74
N ARG A 104 -33.11 90.00 6.54
CA ARG A 104 -33.91 88.77 6.44
C ARG A 104 -33.44 87.85 5.31
N GLN A 105 -33.09 88.38 4.14
CA GLN A 105 -32.54 87.58 3.03
C GLN A 105 -31.19 86.94 3.37
N LEU A 106 -30.34 87.63 4.12
CA LEU A 106 -29.07 87.09 4.62
C LEU A 106 -29.29 86.04 5.73
N GLU A 107 -30.28 86.24 6.61
CA GLU A 107 -30.70 85.27 7.63
C GLU A 107 -31.26 83.98 7.00
N GLU A 108 -32.16 84.11 6.01
CA GLU A 108 -32.71 82.98 5.25
C GLU A 108 -31.60 82.24 4.47
N GLY A 109 -30.65 82.98 3.87
CA GLY A 109 -29.48 82.40 3.21
C GLY A 109 -28.54 81.67 4.18
N LEU A 110 -28.29 82.24 5.36
CA LEU A 110 -27.48 81.62 6.42
C LEU A 110 -28.14 80.36 6.98
N ALA A 111 -29.46 80.38 7.18
CA ALA A 111 -30.23 79.21 7.59
C ALA A 111 -30.17 78.09 6.53
N ALA A 112 -30.30 78.44 5.24
CA ALA A 112 -30.13 77.49 4.13
C ALA A 112 -28.73 76.88 4.13
N LYS A 113 -27.66 77.68 4.25
CA LYS A 113 -26.28 77.17 4.32
C LYS A 113 -26.01 76.35 5.59
N THR A 114 -26.63 76.67 6.71
CA THR A 114 -26.56 75.84 7.93
C THR A 114 -27.20 74.47 7.71
N SER A 115 -28.34 74.41 7.01
CA SER A 115 -29.01 73.15 6.63
C SER A 115 -28.21 72.33 5.61
N GLU A 116 -27.58 72.98 4.61
CA GLU A 116 -26.65 72.33 3.67
C GLU A 116 -25.46 71.71 4.42
N VAL A 117 -24.82 72.46 5.33
CA VAL A 117 -23.70 71.96 6.15
C VAL A 117 -24.14 70.80 7.03
N GLN A 118 -25.31 70.87 7.67
CA GLN A 118 -25.82 69.75 8.48
C GLN A 118 -26.08 68.50 7.63
N THR A 119 -26.57 68.67 6.40
CA THR A 119 -26.79 67.55 5.44
C THR A 119 -25.48 66.96 4.93
N LEU A 120 -24.43 67.78 4.77
CA LEU A 120 -23.08 67.31 4.44
C LEU A 120 -22.43 66.58 5.61
N ILE A 121 -22.65 67.02 6.86
CA ILE A 121 -22.19 66.34 8.07
C ILE A 121 -22.82 64.95 8.18
N THR A 122 -24.15 64.82 8.05
CA THR A 122 -24.80 63.50 8.13
C THR A 122 -24.42 62.59 6.97
N ARG A 123 -24.25 63.12 5.76
CA ARG A 123 -23.72 62.35 4.61
C ARG A 123 -22.28 61.87 4.85
N LEU A 124 -21.44 62.69 5.48
CA LEU A 124 -20.06 62.31 5.81
C LEU A 124 -20.03 61.25 6.94
N GLN A 125 -20.88 61.37 7.95
CA GLN A 125 -21.04 60.36 9.00
C GLN A 125 -21.43 59.00 8.42
N LEU A 126 -22.49 58.95 7.59
CA LEU A 126 -22.92 57.72 6.91
C LEU A 126 -21.82 57.14 6.00
N ALA A 127 -21.02 57.97 5.33
CA ALA A 127 -19.89 57.52 4.54
C ALA A 127 -18.75 56.93 5.40
N THR A 128 -18.46 57.53 6.56
CA THR A 128 -17.46 56.97 7.50
C THR A 128 -17.94 55.68 8.17
N GLU A 129 -19.24 55.57 8.47
CA GLU A 129 -19.86 54.34 8.99
C GLU A 129 -19.78 53.22 7.95
N ALA A 130 -20.16 53.48 6.70
CA ALA A 130 -20.06 52.52 5.60
C ALA A 130 -18.61 52.04 5.38
N ALA A 131 -17.64 52.96 5.31
CA ALA A 131 -16.22 52.61 5.18
C ALA A 131 -15.68 51.83 6.39
N SER A 132 -16.20 52.08 7.59
CA SER A 132 -15.85 51.30 8.78
C SER A 132 -16.40 49.86 8.73
N ALA A 133 -17.61 49.68 8.20
CA ALA A 133 -18.23 48.36 8.02
C ALA A 133 -17.51 47.55 6.91
N GLU A 134 -17.16 48.19 5.80
CA GLU A 134 -16.33 47.60 4.74
C GLU A 134 -14.97 47.16 5.28
N LYS A 135 -14.29 48.02 6.05
CA LYS A 135 -13.03 47.67 6.73
C LYS A 135 -13.20 46.47 7.67
N GLN A 136 -14.30 46.38 8.43
CA GLN A 136 -14.57 45.23 9.29
C GLN A 136 -14.80 43.94 8.49
N ALA A 137 -15.54 44.01 7.38
CA ALA A 137 -15.76 42.87 6.48
C ALA A 137 -14.45 42.38 5.85
N LEU A 138 -13.59 43.28 5.39
CA LEU A 138 -12.26 42.94 4.87
C LEU A 138 -11.34 42.32 5.92
N VAL A 139 -11.39 42.79 7.18
CA VAL A 139 -10.66 42.17 8.30
C VAL A 139 -11.17 40.76 8.60
N GLN A 140 -12.49 40.55 8.60
CA GLN A 140 -13.08 39.22 8.78
C GLN A 140 -12.70 38.27 7.62
N GLN A 141 -12.72 38.76 6.38
CA GLN A 141 -12.27 37.98 5.22
C GLN A 141 -10.78 37.62 5.33
N GLY A 142 -9.94 38.56 5.77
CA GLY A 142 -8.52 38.30 6.06
C GLY A 142 -8.32 37.22 7.13
N GLN A 143 -9.08 37.26 8.23
CA GLN A 143 -9.06 36.24 9.27
C GLN A 143 -9.53 34.87 8.77
N GLN A 144 -10.56 34.81 7.91
CA GLN A 144 -10.99 33.55 7.28
C GLN A 144 -9.94 32.97 6.34
N LEU A 145 -9.26 33.81 5.55
CA LEU A 145 -8.15 33.38 4.69
C LEU A 145 -6.94 32.92 5.52
N GLN A 146 -6.64 33.57 6.65
CA GLN A 146 -5.61 33.15 7.59
C GLN A 146 -5.94 31.77 8.21
N SER A 147 -7.21 31.52 8.58
CA SER A 147 -7.65 30.21 9.07
C SER A 147 -7.43 29.13 8.02
N LYS A 148 -7.93 29.34 6.79
CA LYS A 148 -7.76 28.40 5.67
C LYS A 148 -6.29 28.11 5.34
N TYR A 149 -5.45 29.14 5.33
CA TYR A 149 -4.01 28.97 5.13
C TYR A 149 -3.38 28.10 6.25
N ASN A 150 -3.78 28.32 7.51
CA ASN A 150 -3.31 27.49 8.63
C ASN A 150 -3.84 26.04 8.52
N GLU A 151 -5.09 25.85 8.10
CA GLU A 151 -5.70 24.53 7.84
C GLU A 151 -4.97 23.77 6.71
N GLU A 152 -4.69 24.45 5.59
CA GLU A 152 -3.91 23.93 4.46
C GLU A 152 -2.46 23.60 4.88
N HIS A 153 -1.83 24.45 5.69
CA HIS A 153 -0.48 24.21 6.21
C HIS A 153 -0.46 23.00 7.18
N ILE A 154 -1.47 22.82 8.02
CA ILE A 154 -1.59 21.64 8.88
C ILE A 154 -1.79 20.38 8.03
N LEU A 155 -2.61 20.45 6.97
CA LEU A 155 -2.81 19.35 6.03
C LEU A 155 -1.50 18.98 5.30
N LEU A 156 -0.70 19.99 4.91
CA LEU A 156 0.61 19.79 4.29
C LEU A 156 1.59 19.10 5.23
N CYS A 157 1.67 19.51 6.50
CA CYS A 157 2.47 18.82 7.52
C CYS A 157 2.02 17.35 7.69
N GLN A 158 0.72 17.10 7.79
CA GLN A 158 0.18 15.73 7.91
C GLN A 158 0.44 14.87 6.66
N LEU A 159 0.49 15.47 5.47
CA LEU A 159 0.90 14.78 4.24
C LEU A 159 2.40 14.46 4.26
N GLN A 160 3.25 15.38 4.73
CA GLN A 160 4.69 15.19 4.86
C GLN A 160 5.05 14.15 5.95
N GLU A 161 4.27 14.03 7.02
CA GLU A 161 4.37 12.96 8.03
C GLU A 161 3.93 11.60 7.45
N LYS A 162 2.88 11.58 6.62
CA LYS A 162 2.44 10.37 5.91
C LYS A 162 3.47 9.88 4.89
N ASP A 163 4.09 10.78 4.14
CA ASP A 163 5.14 10.45 3.18
C ASP A 163 6.40 9.90 3.89
N GLN A 164 6.80 10.52 5.01
CA GLN A 164 7.89 9.99 5.86
C GLN A 164 7.57 8.60 6.44
N THR A 165 6.38 8.39 7.00
CA THR A 165 5.98 7.08 7.54
C THR A 165 5.79 6.02 6.46
N GLN A 166 5.36 6.40 5.26
CA GLN A 166 5.32 5.52 4.09
C GLN A 166 6.74 5.16 3.60
N GLY A 167 7.69 6.09 3.67
CA GLY A 167 9.11 5.84 3.43
C GLY A 167 9.72 4.84 4.43
N VAL A 168 9.45 5.00 5.73
CA VAL A 168 9.85 4.03 6.77
C VAL A 168 9.24 2.65 6.49
N PHE A 169 7.97 2.58 6.10
CA PHE A 169 7.31 1.32 5.78
C PHE A 169 7.88 0.64 4.52
N GLN A 170 8.30 1.40 3.50
CA GLN A 170 9.06 0.84 2.37
C GLN A 170 10.42 0.31 2.80
N GLN A 171 11.12 1.01 3.70
CA GLN A 171 12.43 0.59 4.21
C GLN A 171 12.32 -0.70 5.04
N GLU A 172 11.27 -0.83 5.85
CA GLU A 172 10.91 -2.05 6.59
C GLU A 172 10.61 -3.24 5.64
N ILE A 173 9.83 -3.03 4.58
CA ILE A 173 9.57 -4.04 3.54
C ILE A 173 10.86 -4.49 2.84
N LEU A 174 11.79 -3.56 2.57
CA LEU A 174 13.09 -3.88 1.96
C LEU A 174 13.98 -4.70 2.91
N ALA A 175 13.99 -4.37 4.20
CA ALA A 175 14.71 -5.14 5.22
C ALA A 175 14.14 -6.57 5.35
N GLN A 176 12.81 -6.70 5.39
CA GLN A 176 12.12 -8.00 5.43
C GLN A 176 12.39 -8.83 4.16
N ARG A 177 12.44 -8.20 2.98
CA ARG A 177 12.85 -8.87 1.72
C ARG A 177 14.29 -9.39 1.80
N GLN A 178 15.25 -8.58 2.24
CA GLN A 178 16.64 -9.02 2.40
C GLN A 178 16.76 -10.19 3.40
N GLN A 179 16.02 -10.14 4.51
CA GLN A 179 15.99 -11.24 5.48
C GLN A 179 15.43 -12.53 4.86
N LEU A 180 14.35 -12.45 4.07
CA LEU A 180 13.78 -13.59 3.35
C LEU A 180 14.74 -14.16 2.30
N GLU A 181 15.42 -13.33 1.51
CA GLU A 181 16.45 -13.76 0.55
C GLU A 181 17.61 -14.48 1.25
N LEU A 182 18.05 -13.98 2.40
CA LEU A 182 19.11 -14.60 3.21
C LEU A 182 18.65 -15.94 3.84
N HIS A 183 17.37 -16.07 4.20
CA HIS A 183 16.78 -17.37 4.59
C HIS A 183 16.69 -18.35 3.40
N ILE A 184 16.29 -17.89 2.21
CA ILE A 184 16.24 -18.72 1.00
C ILE A 184 17.63 -19.21 0.63
N ALA A 185 18.65 -18.33 0.64
CA ALA A 185 20.04 -18.71 0.38
C ALA A 185 20.53 -19.82 1.32
N ARG A 186 20.28 -19.69 2.63
CA ARG A 186 20.61 -20.72 3.63
C ARG A 186 19.87 -22.04 3.40
N LEU A 187 18.61 -21.99 2.96
CA LEU A 187 17.83 -23.19 2.64
C LEU A 187 18.37 -23.88 1.38
N SER A 188 18.74 -23.14 0.33
CA SER A 188 19.38 -23.70 -0.87
C SER A 188 20.78 -24.26 -0.60
N GLU A 189 21.55 -23.62 0.28
CA GLU A 189 22.87 -24.12 0.72
C GLU A 189 22.72 -25.43 1.52
N ALA A 190 21.74 -25.50 2.43
CA ALA A 190 21.39 -26.74 3.13
C ALA A 190 20.85 -27.84 2.18
N GLU A 191 20.02 -27.48 1.20
CA GLU A 191 19.55 -28.40 0.15
C GLU A 191 20.73 -28.95 -0.68
N GLY A 192 21.71 -28.11 -1.01
CA GLY A 192 22.96 -28.51 -1.64
C GLY A 192 23.77 -29.49 -0.79
N ALA A 193 23.90 -29.23 0.51
CA ALA A 193 24.57 -30.12 1.45
C ALA A 193 23.86 -31.49 1.57
N TYR A 194 22.53 -31.51 1.67
CA TYR A 194 21.75 -32.76 1.69
C TYR A 194 21.85 -33.52 0.37
N LYS A 195 21.82 -32.84 -0.79
CA LYS A 195 22.04 -33.48 -2.11
C LYS A 195 23.44 -34.10 -2.20
N ALA A 196 24.48 -33.41 -1.71
CA ALA A 196 25.83 -33.96 -1.66
C ALA A 196 25.92 -35.20 -0.74
N GLN A 197 25.29 -35.16 0.44
CA GLN A 197 25.23 -36.30 1.37
C GLN A 197 24.47 -37.50 0.76
N VAL A 198 23.35 -37.27 0.07
CA VAL A 198 22.60 -38.32 -0.64
C VAL A 198 23.44 -38.92 -1.77
N GLY A 199 24.14 -38.10 -2.56
CA GLY A 199 25.06 -38.59 -3.60
C GLY A 199 26.22 -39.42 -3.02
N GLN A 200 26.75 -39.03 -1.86
CA GLN A 200 27.81 -39.77 -1.17
C GLN A 200 27.32 -41.12 -0.62
N LEU A 201 26.10 -41.17 -0.07
CA LEU A 201 25.44 -42.41 0.35
C LEU A 201 25.10 -43.33 -0.85
N GLN A 202 24.68 -42.76 -1.98
CA GLN A 202 24.44 -43.51 -3.23
C GLN A 202 25.74 -44.12 -3.77
N ALA A 203 26.86 -43.38 -3.74
CA ALA A 203 28.17 -43.90 -4.12
C ALA A 203 28.61 -45.06 -3.21
N GLN A 204 28.48 -44.91 -1.89
CA GLN A 204 28.76 -45.98 -0.92
C GLN A 204 27.90 -47.23 -1.15
N LEU A 205 26.59 -47.05 -1.40
CA LEU A 205 25.69 -48.16 -1.71
C LEU A 205 26.07 -48.88 -3.02
N HIS A 206 26.46 -48.13 -4.05
CA HIS A 206 26.91 -48.70 -5.31
C HIS A 206 28.23 -49.49 -5.16
N GLU A 207 29.18 -48.98 -4.38
CA GLU A 207 30.42 -49.69 -4.06
C GLU A 207 30.15 -50.99 -3.27
N GLN A 208 29.25 -50.95 -2.27
CA GLN A 208 28.82 -52.16 -1.55
C GLN A 208 28.10 -53.17 -2.46
N LEU A 209 27.31 -52.72 -3.43
CA LEU A 209 26.70 -53.60 -4.44
C LEU A 209 27.76 -54.25 -5.34
N ASN A 210 28.79 -53.50 -5.75
CA ASN A 210 29.89 -54.04 -6.57
C ASN A 210 30.76 -55.04 -5.77
N VAL A 211 31.01 -54.80 -4.48
CA VAL A 211 31.67 -55.75 -3.58
C VAL A 211 30.83 -57.02 -3.41
N ASN A 212 29.52 -56.90 -3.17
CA ASN A 212 28.62 -58.05 -3.07
C ASN A 212 28.54 -58.85 -4.38
N ALA A 213 28.56 -58.19 -5.54
CA ALA A 213 28.63 -58.86 -6.84
C ALA A 213 29.94 -59.64 -7.02
N SER A 214 31.08 -59.07 -6.60
CA SER A 214 32.38 -59.75 -6.62
C SER A 214 32.40 -60.97 -5.68
N LEU A 215 31.88 -60.84 -4.46
CA LEU A 215 31.75 -61.94 -3.50
C LEU A 215 30.81 -63.04 -4.00
N ALA A 216 29.72 -62.69 -4.70
CA ALA A 216 28.81 -63.66 -5.31
C ALA A 216 29.47 -64.46 -6.46
N VAL A 217 30.36 -63.84 -7.23
CA VAL A 217 31.18 -64.54 -8.24
C VAL A 217 32.18 -65.48 -7.54
N GLN A 218 32.95 -65.00 -6.56
CA GLN A 218 33.90 -65.83 -5.81
C GLN A 218 33.24 -67.03 -5.12
N LEU A 219 32.04 -66.85 -4.55
CA LEU A 219 31.25 -67.95 -3.99
C LEU A 219 30.83 -68.98 -5.04
N ARG A 220 30.50 -68.54 -6.27
CA ARG A 220 30.13 -69.41 -7.38
C ARG A 220 31.31 -70.18 -7.93
N ASP A 221 32.47 -69.54 -8.03
CA ASP A 221 33.71 -70.19 -8.48
C ASP A 221 34.16 -71.24 -7.45
N ALA A 222 34.14 -70.91 -6.15
CA ALA A 222 34.42 -71.86 -5.07
C ALA A 222 33.39 -73.02 -5.01
N GLN A 223 32.13 -72.79 -5.39
CA GLN A 223 31.14 -73.86 -5.56
C GLN A 223 31.49 -74.78 -6.73
N LEU A 224 31.92 -74.24 -7.87
CA LEU A 224 32.35 -75.03 -9.03
C LEU A 224 33.61 -75.86 -8.72
N GLU A 225 34.59 -75.30 -8.02
CA GLU A 225 35.77 -76.05 -7.54
C GLU A 225 35.37 -77.18 -6.59
N ARG A 226 34.53 -76.89 -5.58
CA ARG A 226 34.00 -77.89 -4.64
C ARG A 226 33.25 -79.01 -5.35
N ASP A 227 32.39 -78.68 -6.30
CA ASP A 227 31.58 -79.66 -7.01
C ASP A 227 32.45 -80.52 -7.95
N GLY A 228 33.49 -79.93 -8.55
CA GLY A 228 34.54 -80.66 -9.27
C GLY A 228 35.32 -81.64 -8.38
N ILE A 229 35.75 -81.21 -7.19
CA ILE A 229 36.37 -82.08 -6.18
C ILE A 229 35.40 -83.18 -5.74
N THR A 230 34.12 -82.88 -5.60
CA THR A 230 33.07 -83.85 -5.22
C THR A 230 32.88 -84.92 -6.30
N GLN A 231 32.92 -84.55 -7.59
CA GLN A 231 32.94 -85.51 -8.71
C GLN A 231 34.22 -86.36 -8.73
N GLN A 232 35.39 -85.77 -8.45
CA GLN A 232 36.65 -86.51 -8.34
C GLN A 232 36.61 -87.53 -7.20
N LEU A 233 36.09 -87.15 -6.03
CA LEU A 233 35.90 -88.07 -4.89
C LEU A 233 34.91 -89.19 -5.22
N ALA A 234 33.78 -88.89 -5.86
CA ALA A 234 32.82 -89.91 -6.29
C ALA A 234 33.43 -90.91 -7.30
N HIS A 235 34.24 -90.42 -8.25
CA HIS A 235 34.95 -91.30 -9.18
C HIS A 235 36.05 -92.14 -8.49
N LEU A 236 36.79 -91.56 -7.53
CA LEU A 236 37.75 -92.31 -6.73
C LEU A 236 37.07 -93.38 -5.86
N GLN A 237 35.88 -93.12 -5.33
CA GLN A 237 35.06 -94.14 -4.64
C GLN A 237 34.59 -95.23 -5.60
N GLU A 238 34.16 -94.89 -6.81
CA GLU A 238 33.79 -95.89 -7.82
C GLU A 238 34.99 -96.77 -8.21
N VAL A 239 36.17 -96.16 -8.40
CA VAL A 239 37.43 -96.89 -8.67
C VAL A 239 37.83 -97.76 -7.48
N ALA A 240 37.63 -97.29 -6.24
CA ALA A 240 37.89 -98.08 -5.03
C ALA A 240 36.96 -99.31 -4.95
N VAL A 241 35.65 -99.14 -5.14
CA VAL A 241 34.69 -100.27 -5.14
C VAL A 241 34.99 -101.27 -6.26
N ARG A 242 35.38 -100.79 -7.45
CA ARG A 242 35.84 -101.67 -8.55
C ARG A 242 37.14 -102.40 -8.19
N ALA A 243 38.06 -101.75 -7.49
CA ALA A 243 39.30 -102.38 -7.02
C ALA A 243 39.02 -103.44 -5.95
N GLU A 244 38.15 -103.15 -4.97
CA GLU A 244 37.69 -104.09 -3.95
C GLU A 244 37.07 -105.35 -4.58
N GLU A 245 36.17 -105.18 -5.56
CA GLU A 245 35.57 -106.29 -6.32
C GLU A 245 36.61 -107.09 -7.12
N ILE A 246 37.63 -106.44 -7.71
CA ILE A 246 38.74 -107.13 -8.38
C ILE A 246 39.58 -107.94 -7.38
N THR A 247 39.86 -107.42 -6.18
CA THR A 247 40.50 -108.23 -5.12
C THR A 247 39.61 -109.39 -4.68
N ARG A 248 38.30 -109.20 -4.55
CA ARG A 248 37.35 -110.26 -4.19
C ARG A 248 37.35 -111.39 -5.22
N GLN A 249 37.32 -111.06 -6.52
CA GLN A 249 37.43 -112.04 -7.62
C GLN A 249 38.81 -112.72 -7.66
N LEU A 250 39.89 -112.00 -7.31
CA LEU A 250 41.23 -112.57 -7.21
C LEU A 250 41.38 -113.51 -6.00
N GLU A 251 40.71 -113.24 -4.89
CA GLU A 251 40.63 -114.10 -3.71
C GLU A 251 39.81 -115.36 -4.01
N GLU A 252 38.63 -115.24 -4.64
CA GLU A 252 37.84 -116.38 -5.14
C GLU A 252 38.64 -117.26 -6.10
N SER A 253 39.34 -116.64 -7.06
CA SER A 253 40.21 -117.34 -8.01
C SER A 253 41.37 -118.04 -7.32
N ASN A 254 42.02 -117.43 -6.33
CA ASN A 254 43.08 -118.06 -5.56
C ASN A 254 42.57 -119.17 -4.63
N HIS A 255 41.35 -119.07 -4.11
CA HIS A 255 40.73 -120.14 -3.33
C HIS A 255 40.47 -121.36 -4.19
N ALA A 256 39.84 -121.19 -5.37
CA ALA A 256 39.65 -122.26 -6.34
C ALA A 256 40.99 -122.86 -6.83
N ARG A 257 42.02 -122.02 -7.04
CA ARG A 257 43.39 -122.46 -7.36
C ARG A 257 43.98 -123.33 -6.25
N SER A 258 43.83 -122.93 -4.99
CA SER A 258 44.29 -123.68 -3.82
C SER A 258 43.51 -124.99 -3.62
N GLU A 259 42.21 -125.01 -3.95
CA GLU A 259 41.39 -126.22 -3.89
C GLU A 259 41.83 -127.24 -4.96
N VAL A 260 42.11 -126.78 -6.18
CA VAL A 260 42.68 -127.62 -7.26
C VAL A 260 44.09 -128.10 -6.89
N GLU A 261 44.93 -127.26 -6.26
CA GLU A 261 46.24 -127.68 -5.72
C GLU A 261 46.07 -128.77 -4.64
N HIS A 262 45.11 -128.64 -3.73
CA HIS A 262 44.81 -129.68 -2.74
C HIS A 262 44.32 -130.98 -3.39
N GLN A 263 43.39 -130.91 -4.34
CA GLN A 263 42.91 -132.08 -5.09
C GLN A 263 44.07 -132.78 -5.84
N LEU A 264 44.98 -132.00 -6.46
CA LEU A 264 46.17 -132.54 -7.12
C LEU A 264 47.12 -133.23 -6.12
N THR A 265 47.37 -132.65 -4.95
CA THR A 265 48.20 -133.30 -3.92
C THR A 265 47.55 -134.56 -3.34
N ALA A 266 46.23 -134.60 -3.21
CA ALA A 266 45.49 -135.79 -2.78
C ALA A 266 45.56 -136.92 -3.82
N LEU A 267 45.44 -136.60 -5.12
CA LEU A 267 45.64 -137.56 -6.21
C LEU A 267 47.08 -138.07 -6.25
N GLN A 268 48.08 -137.18 -6.14
CA GLN A 268 49.49 -137.57 -6.05
C GLN A 268 49.79 -138.47 -4.83
N HIS A 269 49.12 -138.24 -3.71
CA HIS A 269 49.23 -139.11 -2.54
C HIS A 269 48.60 -140.49 -2.80
N HIS A 270 47.43 -140.54 -3.44
CA HIS A 270 46.78 -141.79 -3.82
C HIS A 270 47.60 -142.60 -4.83
N ASP A 271 48.18 -141.96 -5.84
CA ASP A 271 49.10 -142.60 -6.81
C ASP A 271 50.37 -143.12 -6.11
N TYR A 272 50.88 -142.39 -5.11
CA TYR A 272 52.00 -142.85 -4.28
C TYR A 272 51.63 -144.06 -3.41
N GLU A 273 50.42 -144.10 -2.84
CA GLU A 273 49.91 -145.29 -2.15
C GLU A 273 49.73 -146.48 -3.10
N LYS A 274 49.12 -146.28 -4.27
CA LYS A 274 48.90 -147.32 -5.28
C LYS A 274 50.20 -147.88 -5.85
N THR A 275 51.19 -147.02 -6.13
CA THR A 275 52.52 -147.50 -6.56
C THR A 275 53.24 -148.26 -5.46
N LYS A 276 53.08 -147.88 -4.19
CA LYS A 276 53.61 -148.62 -3.02
C LYS A 276 52.92 -149.97 -2.82
N GLU A 277 51.60 -150.07 -3.00
CA GLU A 277 50.86 -151.34 -3.02
C GLU A 277 51.38 -152.27 -4.13
N ILE A 278 51.43 -151.78 -5.38
CA ILE A 278 51.96 -152.52 -6.55
C ILE A 278 53.40 -152.98 -6.29
N GLN A 279 54.24 -152.15 -5.67
CA GLN A 279 55.62 -152.50 -5.37
C GLN A 279 55.73 -153.59 -4.28
N ALA A 280 54.84 -153.60 -3.28
CA ALA A 280 54.73 -154.68 -2.31
C ALA A 280 54.22 -155.98 -2.95
N GLU A 281 53.25 -155.91 -3.86
CA GLU A 281 52.73 -157.06 -4.59
C GLU A 281 53.77 -157.67 -5.54
N ARG A 282 54.57 -156.84 -6.23
CA ARG A 282 55.73 -157.30 -7.02
C ARG A 282 56.81 -157.98 -6.16
N LEU A 283 57.05 -157.49 -4.94
CA LEU A 283 57.96 -158.13 -3.98
C LEU A 283 57.47 -159.51 -3.55
N ARG A 284 56.18 -159.64 -3.23
CA ARG A 284 55.55 -160.93 -2.92
C ARG A 284 55.65 -161.90 -4.10
N LEU A 285 55.20 -161.48 -5.30
CA LEU A 285 55.26 -162.29 -6.52
C LEU A 285 56.70 -162.71 -6.85
N GLY A 286 57.70 -161.86 -6.58
CA GLY A 286 59.10 -162.22 -6.68
C GLY A 286 59.47 -163.41 -5.77
N SER A 287 59.08 -163.37 -4.51
CA SER A 287 59.35 -164.48 -3.56
C SER A 287 58.58 -165.76 -3.89
N ASP A 288 57.37 -165.66 -4.45
CA ASP A 288 56.59 -166.82 -4.90
C ASP A 288 57.28 -167.48 -6.13
N LEU A 289 57.84 -166.68 -7.03
CA LEU A 289 58.57 -167.15 -8.22
C LEU A 289 59.92 -167.77 -7.85
N GLU A 290 60.62 -167.22 -6.86
CA GLU A 290 61.87 -167.75 -6.31
C GLU A 290 61.66 -169.11 -5.60
N GLN A 291 60.54 -169.26 -4.87
CA GLN A 291 60.11 -170.55 -4.32
C GLN A 291 59.81 -171.58 -5.41
N LEU A 292 59.08 -171.19 -6.48
CA LEU A 292 58.86 -172.08 -7.62
C LEU A 292 60.16 -172.48 -8.33
N GLN A 293 61.16 -171.60 -8.43
CA GLN A 293 62.47 -171.96 -8.99
C GLN A 293 63.17 -173.03 -8.16
N VAL A 294 63.19 -172.92 -6.83
CA VAL A 294 63.74 -173.97 -5.93
C VAL A 294 62.97 -175.28 -6.09
N GLN A 295 61.65 -175.22 -6.26
CA GLN A 295 60.80 -176.40 -6.44
C GLN A 295 61.05 -177.10 -7.79
N VAL A 296 61.19 -176.33 -8.88
CA VAL A 296 61.57 -176.82 -10.21
C VAL A 296 62.99 -177.41 -10.22
N GLN A 297 63.92 -176.84 -9.44
CA GLN A 297 65.28 -177.35 -9.37
C GLN A 297 65.32 -178.75 -8.71
N ARG A 298 64.60 -178.95 -7.59
CA ARG A 298 64.44 -180.29 -6.99
C ARG A 298 63.78 -181.28 -7.94
N LEU A 299 62.71 -180.86 -8.63
CA LEU A 299 62.04 -181.72 -9.61
C LEU A 299 62.94 -182.10 -10.80
N ARG A 300 64.01 -181.36 -11.09
CA ARG A 300 65.05 -181.77 -12.05
C ARG A 300 66.00 -182.81 -11.46
N GLU A 301 66.48 -182.60 -10.24
CA GLU A 301 67.32 -183.55 -9.50
C GLU A 301 66.62 -184.92 -9.36
N ASP A 302 65.32 -184.92 -9.03
CA ASP A 302 64.47 -186.12 -8.97
C ASP A 302 64.32 -186.78 -10.36
N ASN A 303 64.17 -186.00 -11.44
CA ASN A 303 64.05 -186.52 -12.81
C ASN A 303 65.35 -187.14 -13.33
N GLU A 304 66.52 -186.58 -13.01
CA GLU A 304 67.80 -187.18 -13.38
C GLU A 304 68.01 -188.53 -12.67
N HIS A 305 67.65 -188.61 -11.38
CA HIS A 305 67.68 -189.86 -10.62
C HIS A 305 66.71 -190.92 -11.18
N LEU A 306 65.47 -190.53 -11.51
CA LEU A 306 64.49 -191.42 -12.14
C LEU A 306 64.94 -191.88 -13.54
N THR A 307 65.53 -190.99 -14.34
CA THR A 307 66.05 -191.31 -15.68
C THR A 307 67.15 -192.37 -15.61
N HIS A 308 68.03 -192.28 -14.60
CA HIS A 308 69.05 -193.30 -14.35
C HIS A 308 68.45 -194.66 -13.94
N GLN A 309 67.34 -194.70 -13.20
CA GLN A 309 66.63 -195.96 -12.90
C GLN A 309 65.93 -196.54 -14.13
N VAL A 310 65.22 -195.72 -14.91
CA VAL A 310 64.53 -196.14 -16.15
C VAL A 310 65.51 -196.74 -17.16
N SER A 311 66.69 -196.14 -17.34
CA SER A 311 67.73 -196.69 -18.23
C SER A 311 68.29 -198.05 -17.79
N SER A 312 68.12 -198.46 -16.53
CA SER A 312 68.45 -199.82 -16.05
C SER A 312 67.29 -200.82 -16.22
N LEU A 313 66.06 -200.36 -16.44
CA LEU A 313 64.87 -201.20 -16.67
C LEU A 313 64.58 -201.40 -18.16
N SER A 314 64.97 -200.43 -18.99
CA SER A 314 64.87 -200.49 -20.46
C SER A 314 65.52 -201.72 -21.10
N GLY A 315 66.46 -202.40 -20.41
CA GLY A 315 67.10 -203.62 -20.89
C GLY A 315 66.31 -204.92 -20.66
N LEU A 316 65.09 -204.84 -20.12
CA LEU A 316 64.26 -206.02 -19.79
C LEU A 316 62.82 -205.97 -20.34
N GLU A 317 62.26 -204.80 -20.68
CA GLU A 317 60.90 -204.71 -21.24
C GLU A 317 60.81 -204.74 -22.79
N ASP A 318 61.94 -204.85 -23.50
CA ASP A 318 61.93 -205.28 -24.91
C ASP A 318 61.30 -206.68 -25.08
N GLU A 319 61.27 -207.51 -24.02
CA GLU A 319 60.56 -208.79 -23.97
C GLU A 319 59.02 -208.64 -23.81
N VAL A 320 58.54 -207.44 -23.43
CA VAL A 320 57.11 -207.10 -23.26
C VAL A 320 56.54 -206.35 -24.49
N SER A 321 57.40 -206.06 -25.48
CA SER A 321 57.11 -205.40 -26.78
C SER A 321 56.22 -206.21 -27.75
N GLN A 322 55.35 -207.10 -27.23
CA GLN A 322 54.50 -208.01 -28.02
C GLN A 322 52.99 -207.83 -27.83
N LEU A 323 52.48 -206.91 -26.99
CA LEU A 323 51.05 -207.00 -26.56
C LEU A 323 50.16 -205.74 -26.46
N ARG A 324 50.61 -204.48 -26.59
CA ARG A 324 49.70 -203.32 -26.41
C ARG A 324 49.91 -202.12 -27.36
N GLU A 325 49.14 -202.11 -28.44
CA GLU A 325 48.93 -200.99 -29.37
C GLU A 325 47.74 -200.07 -28.94
N GLU A 326 47.85 -198.76 -29.21
CA GLU A 326 46.84 -197.72 -29.63
C GLU A 326 45.60 -197.27 -28.75
N ASN A 327 45.38 -195.93 -28.54
CA ASN A 327 44.08 -195.13 -28.51
C ASN A 327 44.13 -193.56 -28.15
N GLU A 328 43.03 -192.75 -28.27
CA GLU A 328 42.89 -191.25 -28.63
C GLU A 328 41.98 -190.23 -27.74
N SER A 329 41.83 -188.84 -27.95
CA SER A 329 40.78 -187.82 -27.37
C SER A 329 40.86 -186.19 -27.64
N LEU A 330 39.77 -185.30 -27.64
CA LEU A 330 39.70 -183.73 -27.68
C LEU A 330 38.28 -182.91 -27.46
N ALA A 331 38.16 -181.56 -27.06
CA ALA A 331 37.03 -180.49 -27.30
C ALA A 331 36.94 -179.06 -26.50
N ALA A 332 36.20 -177.94 -26.91
CA ALA A 332 35.82 -176.61 -26.16
C ALA A 332 34.85 -175.45 -26.81
N GLN A 333 34.25 -174.39 -26.11
CA GLN A 333 33.44 -173.15 -26.65
C GLN A 333 32.95 -171.90 -25.71
N VAL A 334 32.32 -170.73 -26.18
CA VAL A 334 31.88 -169.42 -25.41
C VAL A 334 30.75 -168.38 -25.99
N THR A 335 30.27 -167.24 -25.34
CA THR A 335 29.23 -166.12 -25.75
C THR A 335 29.09 -164.82 -24.80
N ALA A 336 28.27 -163.66 -24.77
CA ALA A 336 27.21 -162.78 -25.50
C ALA A 336 26.82 -161.32 -24.82
N VAL A 337 26.02 -160.30 -25.38
CA VAL A 337 25.71 -158.84 -24.86
C VAL A 337 24.43 -157.93 -25.34
N THR A 338 24.17 -156.64 -24.85
CA THR A 338 23.33 -155.35 -25.29
C THR A 338 21.83 -154.98 -24.79
N GLU A 339 21.05 -153.80 -24.84
CA GLU A 339 20.96 -152.30 -25.31
C GLU A 339 19.79 -151.34 -24.65
N ARG A 340 19.35 -150.07 -25.08
CA ARG A 340 18.44 -149.02 -24.35
C ARG A 340 17.43 -147.94 -25.09
N PRO A 341 16.60 -147.00 -24.42
CA PRO A 341 15.44 -146.06 -24.90
C PRO A 341 15.54 -144.44 -24.70
N ALA A 342 14.62 -143.36 -24.72
CA ALA A 342 13.18 -142.81 -24.96
C ALA A 342 13.12 -141.17 -25.08
N ALA A 343 12.15 -140.15 -25.11
CA ALA A 343 10.66 -139.67 -25.22
C ALA A 343 10.56 -138.05 -25.50
N GLU A 344 9.55 -137.07 -25.62
CA GLU A 344 8.04 -136.64 -25.66
C GLU A 344 7.83 -135.30 -26.57
N GLY A 345 6.84 -134.30 -26.75
CA GLY A 345 5.51 -133.63 -26.29
C GLY A 345 5.12 -132.33 -27.19
N ARG A 346 4.15 -131.30 -27.17
CA ARG A 346 2.81 -130.71 -26.61
C ARG A 346 2.39 -129.31 -27.34
N GLU A 347 1.31 -128.40 -27.29
CA GLU A 347 -0.16 -128.11 -26.88
C GLU A 347 -0.78 -126.69 -27.46
N ASN A 348 -2.13 -126.31 -27.60
CA ASN A 348 -2.70 -124.92 -28.07
C ASN A 348 -4.29 -124.49 -28.06
N GLY A 349 -4.80 -123.24 -28.47
CA GLY A 349 -6.29 -122.76 -28.62
C GLY A 349 -6.75 -121.23 -28.98
N ASP A 350 -8.06 -120.84 -29.35
CA ASP A 350 -8.68 -119.45 -29.76
C ASP A 350 -10.31 -119.32 -29.79
N LEU A 351 -11.28 -118.36 -30.20
CA LEU A 351 -11.58 -116.97 -30.86
C LEU A 351 -13.13 -116.40 -30.70
N ASN A 352 -13.68 -115.27 -31.32
CA ASN A 352 -15.08 -114.59 -31.18
C ASN A 352 -15.66 -113.52 -32.29
N TYR A 353 -16.97 -113.02 -32.36
CA TYR A 353 -17.59 -112.02 -33.42
C TYR A 353 -18.80 -110.89 -33.17
N PRO A 354 -20.04 -110.67 -33.83
CA PRO A 354 -20.63 -109.32 -34.37
C PRO A 354 -22.21 -108.81 -34.33
N GLU A 355 -22.65 -107.75 -35.14
CA GLU A 355 -24.00 -107.19 -35.73
C GLU A 355 -25.19 -106.40 -34.95
N GLU A 356 -26.27 -105.61 -35.39
CA GLU A 356 -26.99 -104.86 -36.56
C GLU A 356 -27.97 -103.65 -36.01
N ASP A 357 -29.04 -102.88 -36.49
CA ASP A 357 -30.02 -102.67 -37.66
C ASP A 357 -31.06 -101.40 -37.80
N LYS A 358 -31.63 -101.07 -39.04
CA LYS A 358 -32.87 -100.43 -39.76
C LYS A 358 -33.88 -99.22 -39.37
N ALA A 359 -34.62 -98.63 -40.39
CA ALA A 359 -35.68 -97.52 -40.40
C ALA A 359 -36.47 -97.35 -41.79
N ALA A 360 -37.49 -96.50 -42.20
CA ALA A 360 -38.66 -95.65 -41.71
C ALA A 360 -39.58 -95.03 -42.89
N PHE A 361 -40.75 -94.32 -42.69
CA PHE A 361 -41.67 -93.64 -43.72
C PHE A 361 -42.59 -92.45 -43.19
N ILE A 362 -43.25 -91.66 -44.07
CA ILE A 362 -44.30 -90.57 -43.90
C ILE A 362 -43.85 -89.11 -43.54
N ASN A 363 -44.19 -88.08 -44.35
CA ASN A 363 -45.24 -87.02 -44.08
C ASN A 363 -45.19 -85.77 -45.03
N HIS A 364 -46.32 -85.05 -45.19
CA HIS A 364 -46.50 -83.75 -45.88
C HIS A 364 -46.56 -82.55 -44.89
N ASP A 365 -46.73 -82.85 -43.61
CA ASP A 365 -46.91 -81.94 -42.45
C ASP A 365 -45.75 -80.92 -42.21
N THR A 366 -44.55 -81.19 -42.74
CA THR A 366 -43.36 -80.34 -42.54
C THR A 366 -43.43 -79.00 -43.29
N VAL A 367 -44.03 -78.98 -44.49
CA VAL A 367 -44.04 -77.79 -45.36
C VAL A 367 -45.09 -76.75 -44.93
N VAL A 368 -46.19 -77.20 -44.33
CA VAL A 368 -47.24 -76.30 -43.80
C VAL A 368 -46.70 -75.55 -42.59
N LYS A 369 -46.12 -76.26 -41.62
CA LYS A 369 -45.52 -75.68 -40.41
C LYS A 369 -44.45 -74.63 -40.70
N GLN A 370 -43.64 -74.85 -41.75
CA GLN A 370 -42.63 -73.87 -42.20
C GLN A 370 -43.23 -72.57 -42.78
N LYS A 371 -44.43 -72.64 -43.38
CA LYS A 371 -45.15 -71.46 -43.88
C LYS A 371 -45.89 -70.73 -42.77
N ASP A 372 -46.53 -71.45 -41.87
CA ASP A 372 -47.25 -70.86 -40.75
C ASP A 372 -46.28 -70.12 -39.82
N SER A 373 -45.11 -70.70 -39.51
CA SER A 373 -44.07 -70.01 -38.73
C SER A 373 -43.50 -68.77 -39.42
N LEU A 374 -43.45 -68.75 -40.76
CA LEU A 374 -43.01 -67.57 -41.53
C LEU A 374 -44.09 -66.47 -41.51
N ILE A 375 -45.36 -66.83 -41.62
CA ILE A 375 -46.49 -65.89 -41.49
C ILE A 375 -46.54 -65.32 -40.06
N GLU A 376 -46.30 -66.13 -39.04
CA GLU A 376 -46.27 -65.70 -37.64
C GLU A 376 -45.09 -64.75 -37.36
N SER A 377 -43.89 -65.04 -37.91
CA SER A 377 -42.74 -64.11 -37.87
C SER A 377 -43.07 -62.78 -38.55
N LEU A 378 -43.53 -62.80 -39.80
CA LEU A 378 -43.88 -61.60 -40.56
C LEU A 378 -45.03 -60.80 -39.91
N THR A 379 -45.96 -61.47 -39.22
CA THR A 379 -47.04 -60.81 -38.47
C THR A 379 -46.52 -60.19 -37.17
N SER A 380 -45.52 -60.80 -36.53
CA SER A 380 -44.81 -60.22 -35.38
C SER A 380 -44.02 -58.98 -35.80
N GLU A 381 -43.20 -59.09 -36.85
CA GLU A 381 -42.42 -58.00 -37.46
C GLU A 381 -43.31 -56.83 -37.89
N LEU A 382 -44.43 -57.10 -38.57
CA LEU A 382 -45.39 -56.07 -38.99
C LEU A 382 -46.07 -55.39 -37.78
N ASN A 383 -46.35 -56.11 -36.69
CA ASN A 383 -46.86 -55.51 -35.47
C ASN A 383 -45.79 -54.67 -34.75
N ILE A 384 -44.53 -55.13 -34.70
CA ILE A 384 -43.40 -54.36 -34.17
C ILE A 384 -43.28 -53.04 -34.94
N HIS A 385 -43.13 -53.09 -36.26
CA HIS A 385 -43.04 -51.91 -37.13
C HIS A 385 -44.28 -51.00 -37.04
N LYS A 386 -45.48 -51.55 -36.82
CA LYS A 386 -46.69 -50.76 -36.58
C LYS A 386 -46.62 -49.99 -35.26
N THR A 387 -46.11 -50.60 -34.18
CA THR A 387 -45.92 -49.90 -32.90
C THR A 387 -44.75 -48.91 -32.92
N GLU A 388 -43.72 -49.16 -33.73
CA GLU A 388 -42.64 -48.22 -33.99
C GLU A 388 -43.16 -47.00 -34.77
N THR A 389 -43.96 -47.23 -35.82
CA THR A 389 -44.58 -46.17 -36.62
C THR A 389 -45.50 -45.28 -35.77
N SER A 390 -46.30 -45.85 -34.87
CA SER A 390 -47.14 -45.04 -33.98
C SER A 390 -46.32 -44.22 -32.99
N LYS A 391 -45.26 -44.79 -32.39
CA LYS A 391 -44.35 -44.05 -31.48
C LYS A 391 -43.64 -42.91 -32.21
N LEU A 392 -43.12 -43.17 -33.41
CA LEU A 392 -42.46 -42.16 -34.25
C LEU A 392 -43.44 -41.03 -34.66
N SER A 393 -44.72 -41.34 -34.89
CA SER A 393 -45.74 -40.33 -35.17
C SER A 393 -46.11 -39.48 -33.95
N GLU A 394 -46.15 -40.07 -32.75
CA GLU A 394 -46.41 -39.36 -31.49
C GLU A 394 -45.22 -38.47 -31.10
N GLU A 395 -44.00 -38.99 -31.22
CA GLU A 395 -42.75 -38.24 -31.09
C GLU A 395 -42.74 -37.04 -32.05
N LEU A 396 -43.07 -37.24 -33.34
CA LEU A 396 -43.11 -36.17 -34.35
C LEU A 396 -44.04 -35.02 -33.96
N GLU A 397 -45.26 -35.31 -33.47
CA GLU A 397 -46.22 -34.27 -33.10
C GLU A 397 -45.77 -33.53 -31.82
N VAL A 398 -45.21 -34.24 -30.85
CA VAL A 398 -44.59 -33.63 -29.67
C VAL A 398 -43.42 -32.71 -30.06
N GLN A 399 -42.62 -33.05 -31.09
CA GLN A 399 -41.59 -32.15 -31.61
C GLN A 399 -42.17 -30.95 -32.37
N ARG A 400 -43.32 -31.08 -33.06
CA ARG A 400 -44.04 -29.95 -33.69
C ARG A 400 -44.55 -28.95 -32.65
N GLU A 401 -45.19 -29.42 -31.58
CA GLU A 401 -45.64 -28.55 -30.49
C GLU A 401 -44.47 -27.83 -29.82
N LYS A 402 -43.36 -28.54 -29.55
CA LYS A 402 -42.12 -27.94 -29.04
C LYS A 402 -41.58 -26.85 -29.97
N ASN A 403 -41.49 -27.08 -31.29
CA ASN A 403 -40.99 -26.07 -32.22
C ASN A 403 -41.94 -24.86 -32.33
N ASN A 404 -43.26 -25.06 -32.32
CA ASN A 404 -44.22 -23.94 -32.30
C ASN A 404 -44.14 -23.12 -30.99
N ALA A 405 -43.92 -23.78 -29.84
CA ALA A 405 -43.68 -23.11 -28.57
C ALA A 405 -42.34 -22.33 -28.57
N LEU A 406 -41.28 -22.89 -29.15
CA LEU A 406 -40.00 -22.21 -29.34
C LEU A 406 -40.14 -20.98 -30.25
N ARG A 407 -40.84 -21.07 -31.38
CA ARG A 407 -41.15 -19.91 -32.24
C ARG A 407 -41.86 -18.80 -31.48
N THR A 408 -42.82 -19.16 -30.63
CA THR A 408 -43.60 -18.19 -29.84
C THR A 408 -42.77 -17.54 -28.73
N LYS A 409 -41.83 -18.26 -28.13
CA LYS A 409 -40.87 -17.70 -27.16
C LYS A 409 -39.88 -16.76 -27.85
N ASN A 410 -39.22 -17.25 -28.90
CA ASN A 410 -38.17 -16.50 -29.58
C ASN A 410 -38.74 -15.27 -30.31
N TRP A 411 -39.99 -15.29 -30.81
CA TRP A 411 -40.63 -14.07 -31.31
C TRP A 411 -40.75 -12.98 -30.22
N LYS A 412 -41.18 -13.34 -29.00
CA LYS A 412 -41.24 -12.41 -27.86
C LYS A 412 -39.85 -11.96 -27.41
N ALA A 413 -38.85 -12.83 -27.57
CA ALA A 413 -37.45 -12.50 -27.33
C ALA A 413 -36.94 -11.39 -28.26
N MET A 414 -37.20 -11.46 -29.57
CA MET A 414 -36.87 -10.34 -30.47
C MET A 414 -37.68 -9.08 -30.20
N GLU A 415 -38.91 -9.18 -29.73
CA GLU A 415 -39.71 -8.00 -29.39
C GLU A 415 -39.16 -7.31 -28.12
N ALA A 416 -38.82 -8.07 -27.09
CA ALA A 416 -38.16 -7.58 -25.88
C ALA A 416 -36.75 -7.01 -26.15
N LEU A 417 -35.97 -7.66 -27.02
CA LEU A 417 -34.69 -7.14 -27.47
C LEU A 417 -34.87 -5.86 -28.30
N SER A 418 -35.66 -5.88 -29.37
CA SER A 418 -35.77 -4.72 -30.26
C SER A 418 -36.34 -3.47 -29.56
N THR A 419 -37.12 -3.65 -28.50
CA THR A 419 -37.57 -2.54 -27.64
C THR A 419 -36.48 -2.04 -26.69
N THR A 420 -35.64 -2.91 -26.13
CA THR A 420 -34.50 -2.53 -25.28
C THR A 420 -33.33 -1.95 -26.09
N GLU A 421 -33.02 -2.51 -27.27
CA GLU A 421 -32.09 -1.98 -28.27
C GLU A 421 -32.45 -0.53 -28.64
N LYS A 422 -33.70 -0.26 -29.02
CA LYS A 422 -34.19 1.11 -29.30
C LYS A 422 -34.13 2.01 -28.07
N SER A 423 -34.33 1.46 -26.86
CA SER A 423 -34.14 2.21 -25.61
C SER A 423 -32.67 2.55 -25.34
N LEU A 424 -31.73 1.68 -25.71
CA LEU A 424 -30.29 1.93 -25.61
C LEU A 424 -29.82 2.91 -26.68
N GLU A 425 -30.25 2.76 -27.94
CA GLU A 425 -29.90 3.66 -29.04
C GLU A 425 -30.36 5.11 -28.76
N THR A 426 -31.58 5.27 -28.22
CA THR A 426 -32.09 6.60 -27.80
C THR A 426 -31.34 7.16 -26.59
N LYS A 427 -30.94 6.33 -25.62
CA LYS A 427 -30.09 6.75 -24.49
C LYS A 427 -28.68 7.16 -24.95
N VAL A 428 -28.07 6.43 -25.89
CA VAL A 428 -26.75 6.77 -26.46
C VAL A 428 -26.82 8.15 -27.14
N LYS A 429 -27.81 8.37 -28.02
CA LYS A 429 -28.01 9.68 -28.68
C LYS A 429 -28.28 10.82 -27.68
N GLN A 430 -28.94 10.53 -26.55
CA GLN A 430 -29.13 11.49 -25.46
C GLN A 430 -27.81 11.78 -24.71
N ILE A 431 -26.99 10.76 -24.45
CA ILE A 431 -25.67 10.90 -23.80
C ILE A 431 -24.72 11.69 -24.71
N GLU A 432 -24.62 11.34 -26.00
CA GLU A 432 -23.81 12.06 -26.99
C GLU A 432 -24.16 13.56 -27.03
N LYS A 433 -25.46 13.88 -27.05
CA LYS A 433 -25.94 15.26 -26.96
C LYS A 433 -25.55 15.94 -25.65
N LEU A 434 -25.77 15.30 -24.50
CA LEU A 434 -25.43 15.86 -23.19
C LEU A 434 -23.92 16.06 -23.00
N VAL A 435 -23.09 15.16 -23.54
CA VAL A 435 -21.63 15.29 -23.57
C VAL A 435 -21.22 16.48 -24.43
N SER A 436 -21.75 16.60 -25.66
CA SER A 436 -21.49 17.76 -26.53
C SER A 436 -21.88 19.09 -25.86
N GLU A 437 -23.08 19.16 -25.27
CA GLU A 437 -23.54 20.32 -24.50
C GLU A 437 -22.70 20.59 -23.25
N ALA A 438 -22.12 19.56 -22.61
CA ALA A 438 -21.19 19.73 -21.48
C ALA A 438 -19.82 20.25 -21.94
N THR A 439 -19.24 19.69 -23.00
CA THR A 439 -17.95 20.11 -23.55
C THR A 439 -17.95 21.57 -23.98
N GLU A 440 -18.96 22.03 -24.73
CA GLU A 440 -19.01 23.43 -25.16
C GLU A 440 -19.30 24.38 -23.98
N ARG A 441 -20.04 23.96 -22.94
CA ARG A 441 -20.19 24.74 -21.69
C ARG A 441 -18.87 24.89 -20.94
N VAL A 442 -18.11 23.81 -20.75
CA VAL A 442 -16.79 23.87 -20.10
C VAL A 442 -15.87 24.81 -20.88
N ARG A 443 -15.82 24.67 -22.21
CA ARG A 443 -15.03 25.53 -23.09
C ARG A 443 -15.41 27.02 -22.98
N LEU A 444 -16.70 27.35 -22.94
CA LEU A 444 -17.16 28.74 -22.77
C LEU A 444 -16.88 29.30 -21.37
N GLU A 445 -16.94 28.46 -20.33
CA GLU A 445 -16.58 28.83 -18.96
C GLU A 445 -15.07 29.10 -18.84
N GLU A 446 -14.22 28.20 -19.36
CA GLU A 446 -12.76 28.37 -19.42
C GLU A 446 -12.36 29.66 -20.16
N GLN A 447 -13.00 29.95 -21.29
CA GLN A 447 -12.81 31.21 -22.02
C GLN A 447 -13.23 32.42 -21.17
N THR A 448 -14.37 32.35 -20.49
CA THR A 448 -14.90 33.44 -19.65
C THR A 448 -14.02 33.70 -18.42
N ILE A 449 -13.56 32.64 -17.74
CA ILE A 449 -12.59 32.72 -16.65
C ILE A 449 -11.28 33.32 -17.15
N THR A 450 -10.78 32.90 -18.31
CA THR A 450 -9.52 33.42 -18.87
C THR A 450 -9.63 34.88 -19.27
N LYS A 451 -10.72 35.31 -19.92
CA LYS A 451 -11.00 36.73 -20.20
C LYS A 451 -11.02 37.56 -18.91
N THR A 452 -11.76 37.10 -17.91
CA THR A 452 -11.91 37.78 -16.62
C THR A 452 -10.58 37.87 -15.85
N LEU A 453 -9.78 36.81 -15.86
CA LEU A 453 -8.46 36.78 -15.23
C LEU A 453 -7.50 37.78 -15.90
N LEU A 454 -7.44 37.77 -17.23
CA LEU A 454 -6.58 38.66 -18.01
C LEU A 454 -6.98 40.13 -17.83
N GLN A 455 -8.28 40.45 -17.92
CA GLN A 455 -8.80 41.80 -17.65
C GLN A 455 -8.59 42.24 -16.19
N ARG A 456 -8.57 41.31 -15.22
CA ARG A 456 -8.23 41.63 -13.83
C ARG A 456 -6.74 41.93 -13.63
N ILE A 457 -5.86 41.32 -14.41
CA ILE A 457 -4.40 41.57 -14.36
C ILE A 457 -4.06 42.88 -15.10
N PHE A 458 -4.72 43.16 -16.23
CA PHE A 458 -4.54 44.39 -17.00
C PHE A 458 -5.88 45.14 -17.17
N PRO A 459 -6.39 45.84 -16.14
CA PRO A 459 -7.69 46.52 -16.18
C PRO A 459 -7.76 47.69 -17.17
N GLU A 460 -6.60 48.21 -17.61
CA GLU A 460 -6.51 49.21 -18.67
C GLU A 460 -6.68 48.62 -20.08
N VAL A 461 -6.57 47.28 -20.24
CA VAL A 461 -6.72 46.60 -21.54
C VAL A 461 -8.19 46.23 -21.79
N ILE A 462 -8.94 47.24 -22.24
CA ILE A 462 -10.29 47.03 -22.79
C ILE A 462 -10.15 46.42 -24.19
N VAL A 463 -10.91 45.36 -24.47
CA VAL A 463 -11.03 44.68 -25.77
C VAL A 463 -12.51 44.56 -26.12
N GLU A 464 -12.87 44.88 -27.36
CA GLU A 464 -14.24 44.87 -27.86
C GLU A 464 -14.79 43.44 -28.04
N ASP A 465 -16.09 43.29 -28.32
CA ASP A 465 -16.75 42.00 -28.49
C ASP A 465 -16.36 41.30 -29.81
N VAL A 466 -15.22 40.62 -29.79
CA VAL A 466 -14.73 39.80 -30.91
C VAL A 466 -15.44 38.43 -30.94
N LYS A 467 -15.72 37.93 -32.15
CA LYS A 467 -16.54 36.73 -32.39
C LYS A 467 -15.90 35.40 -31.96
N THR A 468 -14.58 35.34 -31.79
CA THR A 468 -13.89 34.16 -31.27
C THR A 468 -12.94 34.54 -30.13
N PHE A 469 -12.68 33.57 -29.25
CA PHE A 469 -11.76 33.76 -28.13
C PHE A 469 -10.33 34.03 -28.60
N ASP A 470 -9.86 33.34 -29.64
CA ASP A 470 -8.48 33.44 -30.11
C ASP A 470 -8.17 34.84 -30.67
N GLN A 471 -9.11 35.42 -31.43
CA GLN A 471 -9.00 36.80 -31.94
C GLN A 471 -9.12 37.85 -30.82
N TRP A 472 -9.92 37.57 -29.79
CA TRP A 472 -9.97 38.41 -28.58
C TRP A 472 -8.62 38.37 -27.83
N LEU A 473 -7.99 37.20 -27.74
CA LEU A 473 -6.72 36.98 -27.06
C LEU A 473 -5.55 37.68 -27.77
N GLU A 474 -5.46 37.57 -29.11
CA GLU A 474 -4.44 38.25 -29.93
C GLU A 474 -4.52 39.78 -29.80
N ILE A 475 -5.73 40.34 -29.78
CA ILE A 475 -5.95 41.78 -29.58
C ILE A 475 -5.65 42.19 -28.12
N PHE A 476 -5.94 41.34 -27.14
CA PHE A 476 -5.59 41.56 -25.75
C PHE A 476 -4.07 41.58 -25.55
N GLU A 477 -3.34 40.58 -26.06
CA GLU A 477 -1.89 40.46 -25.97
C GLU A 477 -1.20 41.69 -26.56
N SER A 478 -1.57 42.07 -27.79
CA SER A 478 -1.03 43.26 -28.47
C SER A 478 -1.19 44.55 -27.63
N ARG A 479 -2.37 44.76 -27.04
CA ARG A 479 -2.65 45.94 -26.19
C ARG A 479 -1.90 45.87 -24.86
N ALA A 480 -1.79 44.70 -24.24
CA ALA A 480 -1.02 44.50 -22.99
C ALA A 480 0.48 44.73 -23.21
N CYS A 481 1.05 44.27 -24.33
CA CYS A 481 2.45 44.51 -24.68
C CYS A 481 2.76 46.01 -24.85
N ILE A 482 1.83 46.80 -25.40
CA ILE A 482 1.99 48.26 -25.52
C ILE A 482 2.05 48.92 -24.14
N LEU A 483 1.13 48.58 -23.22
CA LEU A 483 1.15 49.12 -21.85
C LEU A 483 2.40 48.70 -21.08
N LEU A 484 2.83 47.44 -21.20
CA LEU A 484 4.07 46.96 -20.56
C LEU A 484 5.32 47.70 -21.08
N SER A 485 5.35 48.03 -22.38
CA SER A 485 6.43 48.82 -22.98
C SER A 485 6.42 50.27 -22.47
N ASP A 486 5.25 50.88 -22.35
CA ASP A 486 5.11 52.26 -21.86
C ASP A 486 5.44 52.36 -20.35
N LEU A 487 4.92 51.44 -19.53
CA LEU A 487 5.28 51.32 -18.11
C LEU A 487 6.79 51.12 -17.92
N LYS A 488 7.42 50.29 -18.75
CA LYS A 488 8.88 50.11 -18.75
C LYS A 488 9.63 51.39 -19.12
N SER A 489 9.10 52.20 -20.05
CA SER A 489 9.69 53.50 -20.40
C SER A 489 9.57 54.52 -19.26
N ARG A 490 8.42 54.57 -18.56
CA ARG A 490 8.20 55.42 -17.38
C ARG A 490 9.07 55.00 -16.20
N LEU A 491 9.27 53.69 -16.00
CA LEU A 491 10.13 53.16 -14.93
C LEU A 491 11.59 53.60 -15.09
N VAL A 492 12.07 53.73 -16.33
CA VAL A 492 13.41 54.26 -16.66
C VAL A 492 13.54 55.78 -16.42
N GLN A 493 12.43 56.50 -16.19
CA GLN A 493 12.42 57.91 -15.82
C GLN A 493 12.23 58.16 -14.30
N VAL A 494 12.23 57.11 -13.47
CA VAL A 494 12.19 57.28 -12.01
C VAL A 494 13.60 57.64 -11.52
N ASP A 495 13.78 58.91 -11.16
CA ASP A 495 15.05 59.50 -10.70
C ASP A 495 15.48 58.92 -9.33
N ASN A 496 16.17 57.77 -9.37
CA ASN A 496 16.71 57.09 -8.18
C ASN A 496 17.83 57.89 -7.47
N THR A 497 18.33 58.95 -8.13
CA THR A 497 19.44 59.81 -7.69
C THR A 497 19.26 60.38 -6.29
N ALA A 498 18.02 60.64 -5.85
CA ALA A 498 17.71 61.10 -4.50
C ALA A 498 17.93 60.01 -3.43
N LEU A 499 17.52 58.76 -3.71
CA LEU A 499 17.69 57.62 -2.81
C LEU A 499 19.15 57.15 -2.77
N GLU A 500 19.85 57.19 -3.91
CA GLU A 500 21.30 56.93 -3.98
C GLU A 500 22.09 57.96 -3.14
N ALA A 501 21.70 59.23 -3.20
CA ALA A 501 22.27 60.29 -2.36
C ALA A 501 21.86 60.25 -0.87
N GLU A 502 20.87 59.45 -0.50
CA GLU A 502 20.52 59.15 0.90
C GLU A 502 21.27 57.92 1.41
N ASN A 503 21.31 56.84 0.63
CA ASN A 503 22.12 55.65 0.93
C ASN A 503 23.60 56.00 1.12
N ALA A 504 24.19 56.84 0.24
CA ALA A 504 25.58 57.28 0.40
C ALA A 504 25.85 58.05 1.71
N LYS A 505 24.85 58.76 2.27
CA LYS A 505 24.96 59.41 3.59
C LYS A 505 24.86 58.39 4.72
N LEU A 506 23.97 57.40 4.60
CA LEU A 506 23.83 56.32 5.58
C LEU A 506 25.09 55.44 5.61
N GLU A 507 25.69 55.13 4.46
CA GLU A 507 26.98 54.43 4.36
C GLU A 507 28.11 55.21 5.03
N ALA A 508 28.21 56.52 4.79
CA ALA A 508 29.19 57.38 5.45
C ALA A 508 28.97 57.45 6.98
N LEU A 509 27.72 57.48 7.44
CA LEU A 509 27.37 57.45 8.86
C LEU A 509 27.74 56.10 9.51
N VAL A 510 27.49 54.98 8.83
CA VAL A 510 27.88 53.64 9.28
C VAL A 510 29.41 53.49 9.31
N ALA A 511 30.13 54.02 8.33
CA ALA A 511 31.59 54.04 8.34
C ALA A 511 32.15 54.82 9.55
N HIS A 512 31.60 56.02 9.81
CA HIS A 512 31.97 56.82 10.97
C HIS A 512 31.70 56.10 12.31
N TYR A 513 30.54 55.44 12.46
CA TYR A 513 30.26 54.64 13.66
C TYR A 513 31.19 53.43 13.81
N LYS A 514 31.57 52.75 12.72
CA LYS A 514 32.59 51.68 12.75
C LYS A 514 33.93 52.19 13.26
N THR A 515 34.41 53.35 12.77
CA THR A 515 35.66 53.96 13.26
C THR A 515 35.59 54.27 14.76
N ILE A 516 34.47 54.81 15.26
CA ILE A 516 34.29 55.04 16.71
C ILE A 516 34.31 53.72 17.50
N ILE A 517 33.71 52.66 16.97
CA ILE A 517 33.75 51.33 17.60
C ILE A 517 35.18 50.80 17.65
N GLU A 518 35.92 50.83 16.53
CA GLU A 518 37.33 50.42 16.46
C GLU A 518 38.23 51.25 17.40
N GLU A 519 38.02 52.56 17.51
CA GLU A 519 38.75 53.42 18.44
C GLU A 519 38.43 53.12 19.92
N THR A 520 37.16 52.83 20.24
CA THR A 520 36.72 52.53 21.62
C THR A 520 37.10 51.11 22.04
N GLU A 521 37.01 50.11 21.17
CA GLU A 521 37.58 48.76 21.36
C GLU A 521 39.10 48.84 21.53
N GLY A 522 39.79 49.60 20.68
CA GLY A 522 41.22 49.86 20.79
C GLY A 522 41.59 50.60 22.08
N MET A 523 40.72 51.44 22.64
CA MET A 523 40.91 52.08 23.95
C MET A 523 40.67 51.11 25.11
N LEU A 524 39.60 50.30 25.04
CA LEU A 524 39.25 49.29 26.04
C LEU A 524 40.35 48.22 26.15
N ASN A 525 40.86 47.74 25.02
CA ASN A 525 41.95 46.76 24.97
C ASN A 525 43.26 47.34 25.55
N ARG A 526 43.55 48.63 25.30
CA ARG A 526 44.67 49.35 25.96
C ARG A 526 44.47 49.47 27.47
N LEU A 527 43.24 49.71 27.94
CA LEU A 527 42.91 49.78 29.36
C LEU A 527 43.06 48.40 30.02
N GLN A 528 42.52 47.34 29.43
CA GLN A 528 42.68 45.96 29.88
C GLN A 528 44.16 45.58 29.99
N ASN A 529 44.95 45.81 28.94
CA ASN A 529 46.41 45.58 28.93
C ASN A 529 47.16 46.38 30.01
N HIS A 530 46.61 47.49 30.51
CA HIS A 530 47.20 48.25 31.61
C HIS A 530 46.80 47.66 32.97
N VAL A 531 45.53 47.29 33.15
CA VAL A 531 45.02 46.63 34.36
C VAL A 531 45.71 45.28 34.56
N GLU A 532 45.85 44.45 33.53
CA GLU A 532 46.53 43.15 33.61
C GLU A 532 48.01 43.30 34.03
N LYS A 533 48.70 44.35 33.57
CA LYS A 533 50.09 44.64 33.96
C LYS A 533 50.22 45.13 35.40
N GLU A 534 49.31 45.96 35.86
CA GLU A 534 49.25 46.34 37.28
C GLU A 534 48.86 45.13 38.13
N GLU A 535 47.87 44.32 37.75
CA GLU A 535 47.54 43.08 38.46
C GLU A 535 48.73 42.13 38.59
N ALA A 536 49.50 41.92 37.51
CA ALA A 536 50.72 41.11 37.56
C ALA A 536 51.76 41.69 38.52
N ARG A 537 51.93 43.02 38.53
CA ARG A 537 52.80 43.75 39.45
C ARG A 537 52.33 43.65 40.91
N TRP A 538 51.03 43.73 41.18
CA TRP A 538 50.46 43.57 42.52
C TRP A 538 50.57 42.12 43.01
N LYS A 539 50.39 41.13 42.13
CA LYS A 539 50.61 39.70 42.43
C LYS A 539 52.09 39.43 42.77
N GLN A 540 53.03 39.94 41.98
CA GLN A 540 54.46 39.84 42.28
C GLN A 540 54.85 40.55 43.59
N LEU A 541 54.29 41.73 43.87
CA LEU A 541 54.52 42.45 45.12
C LEU A 541 53.93 41.70 46.33
N LEU A 542 52.78 41.04 46.17
CA LEU A 542 52.19 40.18 47.19
C LEU A 542 53.06 38.96 47.45
N GLU A 543 53.54 38.26 46.42
CA GLU A 543 54.44 37.10 46.54
C GLU A 543 55.75 37.46 47.27
N VAL A 544 56.33 38.65 46.98
CA VAL A 544 57.48 39.17 47.73
C VAL A 544 57.12 39.45 49.20
N LYS A 545 55.91 39.93 49.50
CA LYS A 545 55.47 40.16 50.89
C LYS A 545 55.06 38.89 51.63
N GLU A 546 54.56 37.88 50.94
CA GLU A 546 54.28 36.56 51.51
C GLU A 546 55.58 35.81 51.81
N THR A 547 56.59 35.90 50.94
CA THR A 547 57.92 35.34 51.21
C THR A 547 58.66 36.10 52.32
N GLU A 548 58.59 37.44 52.39
CA GLU A 548 59.05 38.20 53.56
C GLU A 548 58.32 37.79 54.85
N LEU A 549 56.99 37.66 54.83
CA LEU A 549 56.22 37.21 56.00
C LEU A 549 56.56 35.78 56.40
N GLN A 550 56.88 34.91 55.44
CA GLN A 550 57.28 33.54 55.70
C GLN A 550 58.68 33.48 56.34
N THR A 551 59.66 34.24 55.85
CA THR A 551 60.97 34.31 56.53
C THR A 551 60.85 34.92 57.93
N ILE A 552 60.00 35.94 58.14
CA ILE A 552 59.73 36.49 59.48
C ILE A 552 59.05 35.45 60.40
N ARG A 553 58.18 34.58 59.87
CA ARG A 553 57.60 33.46 60.63
C ARG A 553 58.64 32.42 61.00
N GLU A 554 59.51 32.04 60.07
CA GLU A 554 60.60 31.08 60.29
C GLU A 554 61.64 31.63 61.28
N GLU A 555 61.96 32.93 61.22
CA GLU A 555 62.82 33.59 62.21
C GLU A 555 62.14 33.66 63.59
N LYS A 556 60.83 33.94 63.63
CA LYS A 556 60.03 33.90 64.87
C LYS A 556 59.99 32.50 65.47
N GLU A 557 59.71 31.47 64.68
CA GLU A 557 59.68 30.06 65.11
C GLU A 557 61.07 29.58 65.57
N ARG A 558 62.14 30.00 64.88
CA ARG A 558 63.53 29.76 65.32
C ARG A 558 63.84 30.46 66.65
N LEU A 559 63.33 31.67 66.88
CA LEU A 559 63.49 32.41 68.14
C LEU A 559 62.65 31.79 69.27
N GLU A 560 61.42 31.35 68.98
CA GLU A 560 60.55 30.64 69.92
C GLU A 560 61.13 29.27 70.28
N GLY A 561 61.58 28.46 69.31
CA GLY A 561 62.30 27.22 69.57
C GLY A 561 63.63 27.42 70.31
N SER A 562 64.32 28.55 70.11
CA SER A 562 65.49 28.92 70.91
C SER A 562 65.10 29.33 72.34
N HIS A 563 63.95 29.97 72.52
CA HIS A 563 63.41 30.34 73.83
C HIS A 563 62.91 29.10 74.59
N GLU A 564 62.23 28.17 73.92
CA GLU A 564 61.83 26.86 74.44
C GLU A 564 63.03 25.98 74.75
N GLY A 565 64.08 25.99 73.93
CA GLY A 565 65.35 25.31 74.22
C GLY A 565 66.02 25.87 75.50
N PHE A 566 66.00 27.19 75.68
CA PHE A 566 66.50 27.84 76.90
C PHE A 566 65.60 27.55 78.12
N ALA A 567 64.27 27.52 77.92
CA ALA A 567 63.29 27.15 78.93
C ALA A 567 63.45 25.68 79.36
N HIS A 568 63.67 24.74 78.43
CA HIS A 568 63.91 23.34 78.75
C HIS A 568 65.27 23.09 79.41
N GLN A 569 66.32 23.83 79.04
CA GLN A 569 67.60 23.76 79.76
C GLN A 569 67.49 24.29 81.20
N THR A 570 66.79 25.42 81.40
CA THR A 570 66.57 25.99 82.74
C THR A 570 65.59 25.16 83.59
N TRP A 571 64.52 24.62 83.00
CA TRP A 571 63.54 23.77 83.69
C TRP A 571 64.09 22.39 84.01
N GLY A 572 64.84 21.76 83.10
CA GLY A 572 65.53 20.50 83.36
C GLY A 572 66.56 20.62 84.48
N ALA A 573 67.35 21.70 84.49
CA ALA A 573 68.28 22.00 85.59
C ALA A 573 67.56 22.31 86.92
N ALA A 574 66.34 22.86 86.88
CA ALA A 574 65.54 23.10 88.07
C ALA A 574 64.90 21.82 88.63
N GLN A 575 64.44 20.90 87.78
CA GLN A 575 63.69 19.71 88.21
C GLN A 575 64.55 18.72 89.00
N GLU A 576 65.85 18.62 88.71
CA GLU A 576 66.81 17.83 89.51
C GLU A 576 67.09 18.46 90.90
N VAL A 577 66.90 19.78 91.05
CA VAL A 577 67.06 20.51 92.33
C VAL A 577 65.80 20.46 93.19
N VAL A 578 64.61 20.48 92.58
CA VAL A 578 63.31 20.51 93.29
C VAL A 578 63.01 19.21 94.04
N MET A 579 63.60 18.07 93.67
CA MET A 579 63.46 16.78 94.37
C MET A 579 64.12 16.72 95.78
N LYS A 580 64.46 17.88 96.37
CA LYS A 580 65.18 17.99 97.65
C LYS A 580 64.70 19.14 98.55
N GLY A 581 63.68 19.90 98.16
CA GLY A 581 63.09 21.00 98.93
C GLY A 581 61.67 20.68 99.42
N LEU A 582 61.41 20.88 100.71
CA LEU A 582 60.11 20.66 101.35
C LEU A 582 59.43 22.01 101.70
N TYR A 583 58.14 21.89 102.05
CA TYR A 583 57.34 22.80 102.89
C TYR A 583 56.72 24.09 102.30
N GLU A 584 55.45 24.27 102.69
CA GLU A 584 54.74 25.54 103.04
C GLU A 584 54.47 26.60 101.92
N GLU A 585 53.42 27.44 101.99
CA GLU A 585 52.07 27.35 102.62
C GLU A 585 51.17 28.49 102.06
N GLY A 586 49.88 28.23 101.79
CA GLY A 586 48.83 29.27 101.60
C GLY A 586 48.87 30.09 100.28
N THR A 587 47.84 30.85 99.90
CA THR A 587 46.45 30.96 100.42
C THR A 587 45.51 31.54 99.33
N GLN A 588 44.20 31.40 99.51
CA GLN A 588 43.01 32.11 98.94
C GLN A 588 43.19 33.33 97.98
N ASP A 589 42.23 33.67 97.11
CA ASP A 589 40.77 33.42 97.23
C ASP A 589 40.00 33.20 95.90
N VAL A 590 38.71 32.84 96.00
CA VAL A 590 37.85 32.29 94.92
C VAL A 590 36.45 32.94 94.92
N VAL A 591 35.63 32.68 93.89
CA VAL A 591 34.18 33.02 93.74
C VAL A 591 33.94 34.49 93.32
N THR A 592 33.13 34.84 92.31
CA THR A 592 31.93 34.22 91.69
C THR A 592 32.05 33.84 90.20
N GLN A 593 31.09 33.04 89.73
CA GLN A 593 30.98 32.52 88.36
C GLN A 593 29.54 32.69 87.81
N ALA A 594 29.41 32.72 86.48
CA ALA A 594 28.20 32.57 85.67
C ALA A 594 27.06 33.62 85.76
N THR A 595 26.90 34.40 84.67
CA THR A 595 25.60 34.75 84.03
C THR A 595 25.84 35.54 82.73
N CYS A 596 26.14 34.86 81.61
CA CYS A 596 26.32 35.53 80.31
C CYS A 596 25.90 34.74 79.05
N GLU A 597 25.15 33.64 79.18
CA GLU A 597 24.74 32.80 78.04
C GLU A 597 23.32 33.11 77.52
N VAL A 598 22.52 33.86 78.29
CA VAL A 598 21.09 34.13 77.99
C VAL A 598 20.90 35.01 76.74
N CYS A 599 21.79 35.99 76.52
CA CYS A 599 21.62 37.03 75.50
C CYS A 599 21.58 36.49 74.06
N GLY A 600 22.36 35.44 73.75
CA GLY A 600 22.38 34.85 72.41
C GLY A 600 21.10 34.11 72.05
N VAL A 601 20.49 33.42 73.02
CA VAL A 601 19.25 32.66 72.83
C VAL A 601 18.06 33.61 72.67
N GLU A 602 17.96 34.63 73.52
CA GLU A 602 16.88 35.63 73.49
C GLU A 602 16.89 36.45 72.19
N PHE A 603 18.08 36.81 71.68
CA PHE A 603 18.25 37.42 70.37
C PHE A 603 17.75 36.50 69.23
N ALA A 604 18.15 35.23 69.24
CA ALA A 604 17.73 34.26 68.22
C ALA A 604 16.20 34.06 68.20
N TYR A 605 15.55 33.97 69.38
CA TYR A 605 14.10 33.92 69.48
C TYR A 605 13.43 35.17 68.90
N SER A 606 13.94 36.37 69.18
CA SER A 606 13.35 37.61 68.66
C SER A 606 13.54 37.77 67.13
N CYS A 607 14.62 37.23 66.56
CA CYS A 607 14.79 37.15 65.11
C CYS A 607 13.78 36.19 64.47
N ILE A 608 13.55 35.02 65.07
CA ILE A 608 12.55 34.04 64.61
C ILE A 608 11.13 34.62 64.74
N GLU A 609 10.78 35.22 65.88
CA GLU A 609 9.48 35.86 66.15
C GLU A 609 9.12 36.94 65.11
N LYS A 610 10.09 37.72 64.65
CA LYS A 610 9.87 38.78 63.64
C LYS A 610 9.81 38.25 62.20
N SER A 611 10.54 37.18 61.89
CA SER A 611 10.59 36.59 60.54
C SER A 611 9.47 35.60 60.27
N LEU A 612 9.07 34.81 61.27
CA LEU A 612 8.08 33.75 61.13
C LEU A 612 6.70 34.24 60.62
N PRO A 613 6.13 35.38 61.06
CA PRO A 613 4.89 35.91 60.50
C PRO A 613 5.00 36.22 59.00
N HIS A 614 6.13 36.80 58.57
CA HIS A 614 6.38 37.12 57.16
C HIS A 614 6.49 35.85 56.31
N ILE A 615 7.22 34.84 56.81
CA ILE A 615 7.34 33.52 56.17
C ILE A 615 5.96 32.85 56.08
N VAL A 616 5.15 32.89 57.14
CA VAL A 616 3.79 32.33 57.14
C VAL A 616 2.87 33.05 56.17
N THR A 617 2.91 34.39 56.07
CA THR A 617 2.13 35.13 55.07
C THR A 617 2.57 34.84 53.64
N GLU A 618 3.88 34.65 53.40
CA GLU A 618 4.40 34.30 52.08
C GLU A 618 4.00 32.87 51.70
N MET A 619 4.11 31.90 52.62
CA MET A 619 3.62 30.53 52.40
C MET A 619 2.10 30.50 52.16
N GLN A 620 1.30 31.31 52.87
CA GLN A 620 -0.14 31.44 52.63
C GLN A 620 -0.44 32.08 51.26
N SER A 621 0.34 33.08 50.84
CA SER A 621 0.26 33.69 49.51
C SER A 621 0.55 32.67 48.40
N GLN A 622 1.65 31.91 48.55
CA GLN A 622 2.06 30.87 47.61
C GLN A 622 1.06 29.71 47.55
N LEU A 623 0.55 29.24 48.70
CA LEU A 623 -0.52 28.22 48.74
C LEU A 623 -1.76 28.71 47.99
N LYS A 624 -2.24 29.93 48.25
CA LYS A 624 -3.39 30.51 47.55
C LYS A 624 -3.16 30.70 46.05
N ALA A 625 -1.92 31.00 45.63
CA ALA A 625 -1.54 31.07 44.23
C ALA A 625 -1.51 29.69 43.56
N LEU A 626 -1.07 28.64 44.29
CA LEU A 626 -1.10 27.25 43.82
C LEU A 626 -2.53 26.70 43.75
N GLU A 627 -3.40 26.99 44.73
CA GLU A 627 -4.84 26.70 44.67
C GLU A 627 -5.51 27.39 43.47
N GLY A 628 -5.12 28.64 43.17
CA GLY A 628 -5.59 29.37 42.01
C GLY A 628 -5.20 28.69 40.69
N LYS A 629 -3.92 28.31 40.55
CA LYS A 629 -3.42 27.56 39.39
C LYS A 629 -4.06 26.18 39.25
N LEU A 630 -4.23 25.45 40.35
CA LEU A 630 -4.89 24.14 40.33
C LEU A 630 -6.31 24.26 39.77
N ARG A 631 -7.06 25.31 40.14
CA ARG A 631 -8.41 25.55 39.60
C ARG A 631 -8.44 25.95 38.13
N THR A 632 -7.43 26.66 37.61
CA THR A 632 -7.35 26.95 36.17
C THR A 632 -7.01 25.67 35.39
N GLU A 633 -6.04 24.89 35.85
CA GLU A 633 -5.68 23.58 35.27
C GLU A 633 -6.86 22.59 35.32
N GLU A 634 -7.64 22.55 36.42
CA GLU A 634 -8.86 21.75 36.53
C GLU A 634 -9.97 22.22 35.57
N GLY A 635 -10.09 23.53 35.34
CA GLY A 635 -11.02 24.11 34.38
C GLY A 635 -10.64 23.81 32.93
N GLU A 636 -9.38 24.03 32.57
CA GLU A 636 -8.82 23.72 31.24
C GLU A 636 -8.92 22.21 30.96
N LYS A 637 -8.65 21.35 31.95
CA LYS A 637 -8.87 19.90 31.86
C LYS A 637 -10.33 19.51 31.63
N GLN A 638 -11.29 20.20 32.25
CA GLN A 638 -12.72 19.98 32.00
C GLN A 638 -13.13 20.43 30.59
N GLU A 639 -12.61 21.56 30.12
CA GLU A 639 -12.86 22.04 28.75
C GLU A 639 -12.24 21.09 27.70
N LEU A 640 -11.03 20.57 27.97
CA LEU A 640 -10.36 19.59 27.11
C LEU A 640 -11.11 18.25 27.09
N ALA A 641 -11.66 17.81 28.22
CA ALA A 641 -12.52 16.63 28.29
C ALA A 641 -13.83 16.84 27.49
N ALA A 642 -14.48 18.01 27.59
CA ALA A 642 -15.68 18.33 26.81
C ALA A 642 -15.41 18.40 25.30
N LYS A 643 -14.24 18.91 24.89
CA LYS A 643 -13.76 18.88 23.49
C LYS A 643 -13.50 17.46 23.02
N TYR A 644 -12.86 16.62 23.84
CA TYR A 644 -12.63 15.21 23.52
C TYR A 644 -13.95 14.42 23.37
N GLU A 645 -14.91 14.63 24.28
CA GLU A 645 -16.25 14.04 24.22
C GLU A 645 -16.98 14.43 22.92
N SER A 646 -16.91 15.72 22.54
CA SER A 646 -17.51 16.25 21.31
C SER A 646 -16.84 15.70 20.04
N LEU A 647 -15.50 15.55 20.04
CA LEU A 647 -14.76 14.93 18.95
C LEU A 647 -15.06 13.43 18.82
N SER A 648 -15.20 12.72 19.95
CA SER A 648 -15.61 11.30 20.00
C SER A 648 -17.02 11.11 19.41
N GLN A 649 -17.97 11.97 19.77
CA GLN A 649 -19.33 11.96 19.19
C GLN A 649 -19.32 12.24 17.68
N CYS A 650 -18.55 13.24 17.23
CA CYS A 650 -18.39 13.55 15.81
C CYS A 650 -17.72 12.41 15.01
N TRP A 651 -16.74 11.72 15.62
CA TRP A 651 -16.07 10.57 15.03
C TRP A 651 -17.01 9.36 14.91
N ASN A 652 -17.79 9.07 15.96
CA ASN A 652 -18.82 8.04 15.93
C ASN A 652 -19.85 8.33 14.83
N GLU A 653 -20.38 9.56 14.75
CA GLU A 653 -21.28 9.97 13.65
C GLU A 653 -20.66 9.75 12.26
N GLN A 654 -19.35 9.98 12.11
CA GLN A 654 -18.66 9.82 10.83
C GLN A 654 -18.45 8.35 10.48
N GLN A 655 -18.17 7.48 11.46
CA GLN A 655 -18.17 6.03 11.29
C GLN A 655 -19.56 5.53 10.89
N ASP A 656 -20.61 6.08 11.50
CA ASP A 656 -22.02 5.78 11.23
C ASP A 656 -22.44 6.20 9.80
N LYS A 657 -21.93 7.35 9.31
CA LYS A 657 -22.06 7.82 7.92
C LYS A 657 -21.29 6.93 6.93
N LEU A 658 -20.10 6.44 7.31
CA LEU A 658 -19.32 5.49 6.51
C LEU A 658 -20.00 4.12 6.40
N GLY A 659 -20.56 3.59 7.48
CA GLY A 659 -21.33 2.33 7.47
C GLY A 659 -22.54 2.42 6.54
N ARG A 660 -23.36 3.47 6.66
CA ARG A 660 -24.46 3.74 5.71
C ARG A 660 -23.99 3.91 4.26
N GLY A 661 -22.77 4.41 4.05
CA GLY A 661 -22.14 4.48 2.73
C GLY A 661 -21.77 3.10 2.17
N GLN A 662 -21.29 2.19 3.01
CA GLN A 662 -21.01 0.79 2.65
C GLN A 662 -22.29 0.01 2.34
N ASP A 663 -23.37 0.21 3.11
CA ASP A 663 -24.70 -0.34 2.78
C ASP A 663 -25.23 0.17 1.42
N LEU A 664 -24.98 1.45 1.10
CA LEU A 664 -25.30 2.02 -0.21
C LEU A 664 -24.44 1.42 -1.33
N LEU A 665 -23.17 1.12 -1.06
CA LEU A 665 -22.31 0.44 -2.03
C LEU A 665 -22.81 -0.98 -2.29
N ALA A 666 -23.07 -1.75 -1.23
CA ALA A 666 -23.57 -3.13 -1.32
C ALA A 666 -25.00 -3.25 -1.87
N THR A 667 -25.79 -2.17 -1.91
CA THR A 667 -27.05 -2.11 -2.68
C THR A 667 -26.80 -1.78 -4.15
N LEU A 668 -25.88 -0.84 -4.46
CA LEU A 668 -25.48 -0.53 -5.84
C LEU A 668 -24.82 -1.73 -6.54
N GLU A 669 -23.97 -2.48 -5.87
CA GLU A 669 -23.34 -3.70 -6.39
C GLU A 669 -24.37 -4.75 -6.79
N ARG A 670 -25.35 -5.04 -5.90
CA ARG A 670 -26.46 -5.96 -6.23
C ARG A 670 -27.31 -5.47 -7.41
N VAL A 671 -27.61 -4.16 -7.49
CA VAL A 671 -28.33 -3.59 -8.63
C VAL A 671 -27.51 -3.65 -9.93
N GLN A 672 -26.18 -3.51 -9.85
CA GLN A 672 -25.29 -3.72 -11.00
C GLN A 672 -25.24 -5.20 -11.42
N GLU A 673 -25.23 -6.13 -10.47
CA GLU A 673 -25.22 -7.57 -10.76
C GLU A 673 -26.55 -8.05 -11.34
N GLU A 674 -27.69 -7.61 -10.79
CA GLU A 674 -29.02 -7.83 -11.39
C GLU A 674 -29.10 -7.23 -12.81
N ARG A 675 -28.58 -6.01 -13.02
CA ARG A 675 -28.50 -5.40 -14.36
C ARG A 675 -27.61 -6.22 -15.31
N ASN A 676 -26.46 -6.69 -14.85
CA ASN A 676 -25.53 -7.49 -15.67
C ASN A 676 -26.17 -8.82 -16.06
N ARG A 677 -26.81 -9.51 -15.11
CA ARG A 677 -27.59 -10.72 -15.36
C ARG A 677 -28.71 -10.47 -16.35
N LEU A 678 -29.53 -9.44 -16.15
CA LEU A 678 -30.62 -9.09 -17.08
C LEU A 678 -30.09 -8.76 -18.49
N SER A 679 -28.89 -8.18 -18.60
CA SER A 679 -28.24 -7.94 -19.89
C SER A 679 -27.77 -9.24 -20.56
N ALA A 680 -27.31 -10.23 -19.79
CA ALA A 680 -26.93 -11.55 -20.31
C ALA A 680 -28.15 -12.39 -20.70
N ASP A 681 -29.20 -12.40 -19.86
CA ASP A 681 -30.50 -13.01 -20.15
C ASP A 681 -31.10 -12.41 -21.45
N LEU A 682 -31.01 -11.09 -21.63
CA LEU A 682 -31.43 -10.38 -22.84
C LEU A 682 -30.58 -10.76 -24.08
N GLN A 683 -29.26 -10.86 -23.95
CA GLN A 683 -28.39 -11.23 -25.07
C GLN A 683 -28.63 -12.68 -25.51
N ALA A 684 -28.77 -13.63 -24.58
CA ALA A 684 -29.11 -15.01 -24.90
C ALA A 684 -30.47 -15.12 -25.65
N GLU A 685 -31.41 -14.24 -25.33
CA GLU A 685 -32.67 -14.11 -26.05
C GLU A 685 -32.54 -13.39 -27.41
N HIS A 686 -31.54 -12.51 -27.62
CA HIS A 686 -31.16 -12.05 -28.96
C HIS A 686 -30.74 -13.22 -29.85
N GLU A 687 -29.81 -14.04 -29.36
CA GLU A 687 -29.16 -15.10 -30.11
C GLU A 687 -30.16 -16.21 -30.47
N ARG A 688 -31.01 -16.61 -29.50
CA ARG A 688 -32.16 -17.50 -29.73
C ARG A 688 -33.09 -16.96 -30.82
N SER A 689 -33.38 -15.67 -30.79
CA SER A 689 -34.29 -15.08 -31.77
C SER A 689 -33.68 -14.83 -33.13
N GLU A 690 -32.38 -14.57 -33.23
CA GLU A 690 -31.69 -14.51 -34.52
C GLU A 690 -31.65 -15.90 -35.16
N SER A 691 -31.38 -16.95 -34.38
CA SER A 691 -31.48 -18.35 -34.82
C SER A 691 -32.88 -18.69 -35.34
N LEU A 692 -33.94 -18.29 -34.62
CA LEU A 692 -35.30 -18.54 -35.07
C LEU A 692 -35.74 -17.66 -36.25
N SER A 693 -35.18 -16.46 -36.40
CA SER A 693 -35.37 -15.65 -37.60
C SER A 693 -34.81 -16.38 -38.83
N LYS A 694 -33.64 -17.02 -38.70
CA LYS A 694 -33.04 -17.87 -39.74
C LYS A 694 -33.96 -19.06 -40.07
N GLU A 695 -34.41 -19.85 -39.08
CA GLU A 695 -35.41 -20.92 -39.28
C GLU A 695 -36.66 -20.41 -40.04
N VAL A 696 -37.22 -19.27 -39.64
CA VAL A 696 -38.42 -18.70 -40.28
C VAL A 696 -38.14 -18.23 -41.71
N THR A 697 -36.93 -17.74 -42.04
CA THR A 697 -36.57 -17.42 -43.43
C THR A 697 -36.38 -18.67 -44.30
N GLU A 698 -35.77 -19.73 -43.77
CA GLU A 698 -35.64 -21.01 -44.47
C GLU A 698 -37.01 -21.65 -44.74
N LEU A 699 -37.87 -21.68 -43.74
CA LEU A 699 -39.24 -22.20 -43.86
C LEU A 699 -40.09 -21.40 -44.86
N ARG A 700 -39.89 -20.08 -44.95
CA ARG A 700 -40.50 -19.25 -46.01
C ARG A 700 -39.98 -19.60 -47.39
N SER A 701 -38.67 -19.86 -47.53
CA SER A 701 -38.10 -20.35 -48.80
C SER A 701 -38.67 -21.72 -49.18
N VAL A 702 -38.83 -22.65 -48.24
CA VAL A 702 -39.42 -23.97 -48.49
C VAL A 702 -40.90 -23.86 -48.86
N LEU A 703 -41.67 -22.97 -48.21
CA LEU A 703 -43.06 -22.70 -48.61
C LEU A 703 -43.14 -22.07 -50.02
N GLN A 704 -42.20 -21.20 -50.38
CA GLN A 704 -42.13 -20.60 -51.71
C GLN A 704 -41.73 -21.62 -52.80
N ASP A 705 -40.84 -22.57 -52.50
CA ASP A 705 -40.55 -23.74 -53.34
C ASP A 705 -41.82 -24.59 -53.55
N VAL A 706 -42.56 -24.87 -52.48
CA VAL A 706 -43.81 -25.67 -52.52
C VAL A 706 -44.92 -24.95 -53.31
N GLU A 707 -45.08 -23.63 -53.14
CA GLU A 707 -46.03 -22.85 -53.95
C GLU A 707 -45.67 -22.85 -55.45
N GLN A 708 -44.38 -22.84 -55.80
CA GLN A 708 -43.95 -22.95 -57.21
C GLN A 708 -44.20 -24.35 -57.78
N LEU A 709 -43.98 -25.39 -56.97
CA LEU A 709 -44.35 -26.76 -57.31
C LEU A 709 -45.85 -26.90 -57.55
N ASP A 710 -46.71 -26.41 -56.65
CA ASP A 710 -48.17 -26.49 -56.82
C ASP A 710 -48.67 -25.71 -58.05
N LYS A 711 -48.09 -24.54 -58.33
CA LYS A 711 -48.36 -23.78 -59.57
C LYS A 711 -47.94 -24.55 -60.82
N SER A 712 -46.84 -25.30 -60.78
CA SER A 712 -46.43 -26.17 -61.90
C SER A 712 -47.36 -27.40 -62.07
N VAL A 713 -47.84 -27.99 -60.97
CA VAL A 713 -48.76 -29.14 -60.99
C VAL A 713 -50.13 -28.73 -61.51
N THR A 714 -50.67 -27.61 -61.03
CA THR A 714 -51.97 -27.06 -61.49
C THR A 714 -51.90 -26.59 -62.95
N GLN A 715 -50.79 -25.98 -63.38
CA GLN A 715 -50.60 -25.63 -64.78
C GLN A 715 -50.55 -26.87 -65.70
N ASN A 716 -49.91 -27.97 -65.27
CA ASN A 716 -49.94 -29.24 -66.00
C ASN A 716 -51.33 -29.89 -66.06
N HIS A 717 -52.17 -29.74 -65.02
CA HIS A 717 -53.57 -30.18 -65.05
C HIS A 717 -54.42 -29.34 -66.03
N SER A 718 -54.16 -28.04 -66.14
CA SER A 718 -54.91 -27.15 -67.05
C SER A 718 -54.73 -27.47 -68.54
N SER A 719 -53.66 -28.17 -68.91
CA SER A 719 -53.35 -28.57 -70.30
C SER A 719 -53.85 -29.96 -70.70
N SER A 720 -54.46 -30.74 -69.80
CA SER A 720 -54.83 -32.15 -70.04
C SER A 720 -56.32 -32.48 -69.90
N VAL A 721 -57.21 -31.53 -70.21
CA VAL A 721 -58.68 -31.75 -70.21
C VAL A 721 -59.25 -31.50 -71.62
N ASN A 722 -58.92 -32.38 -72.56
CA ASN A 722 -59.65 -32.58 -73.83
C ASN A 722 -59.24 -33.91 -74.50
N GLY A 723 -59.70 -35.02 -73.94
CA GLY A 723 -59.53 -36.38 -74.48
C GLY A 723 -60.39 -37.37 -73.68
N PRO A 724 -61.00 -38.39 -74.31
CA PRO A 724 -61.88 -39.34 -73.62
C PRO A 724 -61.10 -40.32 -72.72
N ALA A 725 -61.80 -40.87 -71.75
CA ALA A 725 -61.21 -41.64 -70.65
C ALA A 725 -60.51 -42.94 -71.07
N SER A 726 -59.34 -43.18 -70.45
CA SER A 726 -58.72 -44.49 -70.23
C SER A 726 -57.93 -44.45 -68.93
N GLU A 727 -58.19 -45.37 -68.02
CA GLU A 727 -57.23 -45.80 -66.98
C GLU A 727 -56.00 -46.44 -67.67
N PRO A 728 -54.78 -46.54 -67.07
CA PRO A 728 -54.57 -46.82 -65.65
C PRO A 728 -53.26 -46.30 -64.99
N SER A 729 -52.96 -46.88 -63.82
CA SER A 729 -51.62 -47.12 -63.23
C SER A 729 -51.03 -46.09 -62.26
N ILE A 730 -50.80 -46.55 -61.03
CA ILE A 730 -50.07 -45.83 -59.96
C ILE A 730 -48.60 -46.29 -59.98
N THR A 731 -47.75 -45.56 -60.69
CA THR A 731 -46.28 -45.66 -60.65
C THR A 731 -45.67 -44.35 -61.15
N GLU A 732 -44.51 -43.94 -60.63
CA GLU A 732 -43.73 -42.73 -61.01
C GLU A 732 -44.02 -41.36 -60.33
N ILE A 733 -44.24 -41.32 -59.01
CA ILE A 733 -43.96 -40.10 -58.20
C ILE A 733 -43.09 -40.42 -56.96
N SER A 734 -42.10 -41.31 -57.12
CA SER A 734 -41.22 -41.76 -56.02
C SER A 734 -39.72 -41.41 -56.22
N SER A 735 -39.39 -40.68 -57.29
CA SER A 735 -38.00 -40.46 -57.75
C SER A 735 -37.44 -39.06 -57.48
N GLN A 736 -38.25 -38.07 -57.10
CA GLN A 736 -37.80 -36.69 -56.87
C GLN A 736 -37.87 -36.20 -55.41
N ALA A 737 -38.57 -36.92 -54.51
CA ALA A 737 -38.63 -36.56 -53.10
C ALA A 737 -37.35 -36.94 -52.30
N ALA A 738 -36.62 -37.98 -52.75
CA ALA A 738 -35.54 -38.58 -51.96
C ALA A 738 -34.25 -37.75 -51.85
N THR A 739 -33.97 -36.85 -52.80
CA THR A 739 -32.66 -36.19 -52.93
C THR A 739 -32.49 -34.89 -52.13
N LYS A 740 -33.56 -34.24 -51.66
CA LYS A 740 -33.45 -33.09 -50.72
C LYS A 740 -33.36 -33.53 -49.25
N GLY A 741 -33.80 -34.73 -48.90
CA GLY A 741 -33.89 -35.20 -47.50
C GLY A 741 -32.58 -35.64 -46.83
N HIS A 742 -31.47 -35.73 -47.57
CA HIS A 742 -30.21 -36.32 -47.08
C HIS A 742 -29.08 -35.32 -46.79
N ARG A 743 -29.38 -34.02 -46.72
CA ARG A 743 -28.38 -32.95 -46.51
C ARG A 743 -28.50 -32.19 -45.18
N LEU A 744 -29.38 -32.63 -44.26
CA LEU A 744 -29.65 -31.95 -42.98
C LEU A 744 -29.25 -32.77 -41.74
N THR A 745 -28.74 -33.99 -41.90
CA THR A 745 -28.41 -34.92 -40.81
C THR A 745 -26.91 -35.02 -40.49
N VAL A 746 -26.06 -34.14 -41.05
CA VAL A 746 -24.59 -34.24 -40.94
C VAL A 746 -23.95 -33.11 -40.11
N GLU A 747 -24.66 -31.99 -39.87
CA GLU A 747 -24.13 -30.81 -39.14
C GLU A 747 -24.74 -30.62 -37.74
N MET A 748 -25.27 -31.69 -37.12
CA MET A 748 -25.76 -31.68 -35.73
C MET A 748 -24.99 -32.65 -34.82
N GLY A 749 -23.71 -32.35 -34.60
CA GLY A 749 -22.87 -33.03 -33.60
C GLY A 749 -21.51 -32.35 -33.44
N HIS A 750 -21.04 -32.25 -32.19
CA HIS A 750 -19.84 -31.52 -31.68
C HIS A 750 -20.07 -30.10 -31.14
N THR A 751 -20.81 -29.99 -30.03
CA THR A 751 -20.52 -29.01 -28.98
C THR A 751 -20.61 -29.70 -27.61
N ASP A 752 -19.49 -30.29 -27.15
CA ASP A 752 -19.36 -30.69 -25.75
C ASP A 752 -19.48 -29.45 -24.86
N SER A 753 -20.34 -29.52 -23.85
CA SER A 753 -20.52 -28.46 -22.87
C SER A 753 -20.18 -28.97 -21.47
N GLN A 754 -18.89 -28.93 -21.13
CA GLN A 754 -18.47 -29.02 -19.74
C GLN A 754 -18.84 -27.72 -19.03
N ILE A 755 -19.63 -27.85 -17.96
CA ILE A 755 -20.02 -26.76 -17.08
C ILE A 755 -19.36 -27.03 -15.71
N PRO A 756 -18.69 -26.03 -15.09
CA PRO A 756 -18.19 -26.13 -13.72
C PRO A 756 -19.29 -25.99 -12.66
#